data_AF-A0A1G2CGP8-F1
#
_entry.id   AF-A0A1G2CGP8-F1
#
_cell.length_a   1.000
_cell.length_b   1.000
_cell.length_c   1.000
_cell.angle_alpha   90.00
_cell.angle_beta   90.00
_cell.angle_gamma   90.00
#
_symmetry.space_group_name_H-M   'P 1'
#
loop_
_entity.id
_entity.type
_entity.pdbx_description
1 polymer ?
#
loop_
_entity_poly.entity_id
_entity_poly.type
_entity_poly.pdbx_seq_one_letter_code
_entity_poly.pdbx_strand_id
1 'polypeptide(L)'
;MENPGFLREKYGLHNAPEVVAATKRTEKRIGKKLPTGTAEDAEIRIENYLDRLKNVIHPPELKGHADFDRQRRNLEMLKRSLHERFVIKPEDIPEAYFASVQKRHEEEGRPLDAIPDEIRKELSETIIVDQQNSLDQWVDYLSSGDAKYPDYLKYFAFRSILRMGRYDKKKKSFSERTGGAIAPFPDLNREALAIVLESFERQARGEPLKFGYDIEEGTKQRFFQFLKQKNFAKLYALAVEEFKPIPEELLSVTEGKWVKYPKGSDATRLVQSIAPYGTGWCLRGESMAQRYLKENDLEIFYSLDKEGKPTVPRVVMVSENGIISEVRGVAEDEHLDSHINSVVQEKLAGLPDGKRYEKKARDMTLLTAIKNKTEAGEALTKDDLVFLYEINAPIESFGYGTNDPRVKKVRAERNSEEDMPIVFECDKGQIARSLADIKGNTKAYIGPLASGIFSAIQKHDIEHIYTSFPEGRIGRRTIKGGTLSEEELKRQIEQANHEKKINISQWALSMLEGNDIEGKKFATLEQPEDIVLVRLSVKDLGFPYGATTQEIYDKAEFLGLELCPAETGPQYRLQYTNQPMGEYLCIAMNQIFDSDGHPSVFSLGRPAVDPWLHAYIVRPDSRWLPDSSLVFRLRKNVES
;
A
#
# COMPACT_ATOMS: atom_id res chain seq x y z
N MET A 1 -3.80 27.38 7.31
CA MET A 1 -3.18 28.30 8.28
C MET A 1 -2.94 27.52 9.54
N GLU A 2 -1.72 27.48 10.05
CA GLU A 2 -1.43 26.82 11.34
C GLU A 2 -1.90 27.70 12.51
N ASN A 3 -2.31 27.07 13.61
CA ASN A 3 -2.79 27.74 14.82
C ASN A 3 -2.40 26.94 16.09
N PRO A 4 -1.12 26.93 16.48
CA PRO A 4 -0.66 26.25 17.70
C PRO A 4 -1.31 26.80 18.98
N GLY A 5 -1.74 28.08 18.99
CA GLY A 5 -2.48 28.70 20.09
C GLY A 5 -3.77 27.94 20.44
N PHE A 6 -4.45 27.37 19.45
CA PHE A 6 -5.61 26.51 19.66
C PHE A 6 -5.30 25.33 20.60
N LEU A 7 -4.18 24.64 20.36
CA LEU A 7 -3.75 23.48 21.16
C LEU A 7 -3.21 23.90 22.53
N ARG A 8 -2.59 25.08 22.64
CA ARG A 8 -2.19 25.68 23.92
C ARG A 8 -3.42 25.86 24.81
N GLU A 9 -4.44 26.53 24.31
CA GLU A 9 -5.67 26.82 25.07
C GLU A 9 -6.47 25.57 25.40
N LYS A 10 -6.58 24.64 24.43
CA LYS A 10 -7.42 23.44 24.61
C LYS A 10 -6.81 22.41 25.55
N TYR A 11 -5.49 22.24 25.51
CA TYR A 11 -4.81 21.13 26.16
C TYR A 11 -3.64 21.51 27.07
N GLY A 12 -3.24 22.79 27.12
CA GLY A 12 -1.97 23.16 27.74
C GLY A 12 -0.78 22.47 27.09
N LEU A 13 -0.86 22.20 25.77
CA LEU A 13 0.02 21.24 25.08
C LEU A 13 1.52 21.54 25.22
N HIS A 14 1.88 22.82 25.35
CA HIS A 14 3.26 23.27 25.59
C HIS A 14 3.94 22.64 26.82
N ASN A 15 3.18 22.15 27.80
CA ASN A 15 3.70 21.49 29.00
C ASN A 15 3.71 19.95 28.89
N ALA A 16 3.20 19.39 27.79
CA ALA A 16 3.11 17.94 27.64
C ALA A 16 4.52 17.31 27.51
N PRO A 17 4.78 16.12 28.08
CA PRO A 17 6.09 15.49 28.04
C PRO A 17 6.66 15.34 26.63
N GLU A 18 5.81 15.04 25.65
CA GLU A 18 6.19 14.91 24.25
C GLU A 18 6.70 16.23 23.62
N VAL A 19 6.09 17.37 23.98
CA VAL A 19 6.51 18.70 23.50
C VAL A 19 7.81 19.12 24.18
N VAL A 20 7.94 18.86 25.48
CA VAL A 20 9.19 19.10 26.22
C VAL A 20 10.34 18.25 25.66
N ALA A 21 10.07 16.98 25.35
CA ALA A 21 11.07 16.09 24.75
C ALA A 21 11.46 16.54 23.33
N ALA A 22 10.51 16.98 22.50
CA ALA A 22 10.79 17.53 21.18
C ALA A 22 11.62 18.81 21.27
N THR A 23 11.28 19.71 22.20
CA THR A 23 12.01 20.94 22.50
C THR A 23 13.48 20.61 22.81
N LYS A 24 13.75 19.75 23.81
CA LYS A 24 15.12 19.36 24.19
C LYS A 24 15.92 18.75 23.04
N ARG A 25 15.28 17.94 22.18
CA ARG A 25 15.93 17.37 20.99
C ARG A 25 16.31 18.45 20.00
N THR A 26 15.42 19.41 19.73
CA THR A 26 15.70 20.53 18.85
C THR A 26 16.82 21.40 19.40
N GLU A 27 16.79 21.75 20.68
CA GLU A 27 17.84 22.54 21.34
C GLU A 27 19.21 21.87 21.23
N LYS A 28 19.28 20.55 21.45
CA LYS A 28 20.52 19.77 21.26
C LYS A 28 21.01 19.80 19.81
N ARG A 29 20.10 19.76 18.84
CA ARG A 29 20.42 19.78 17.41
C ARG A 29 20.94 21.14 16.94
N ILE A 30 20.36 22.24 17.42
CA ILE A 30 20.70 23.59 16.95
C ILE A 30 21.69 24.33 17.87
N GLY A 31 22.01 23.78 19.05
CA GLY A 31 22.93 24.37 20.02
C GLY A 31 22.39 25.63 20.71
N LYS A 32 21.07 25.89 20.65
CA LYS A 32 20.42 27.08 21.24
C LYS A 32 19.13 26.67 21.95
N LYS A 33 18.80 27.35 23.05
CA LYS A 33 17.53 27.15 23.75
C LYS A 33 16.36 27.74 22.96
N LEU A 34 15.22 27.05 22.99
CA LEU A 34 13.97 27.61 22.48
C LEU A 34 13.38 28.55 23.55
N PRO A 35 12.66 29.60 23.15
CA PRO A 35 12.11 30.56 24.10
C PRO A 35 10.96 29.92 24.90
N THR A 36 10.71 30.41 26.12
CA THR A 36 9.83 29.72 27.10
C THR A 36 8.98 30.63 27.97
N GLY A 37 9.11 31.95 27.85
CA GLY A 37 8.59 32.94 28.80
C GLY A 37 7.22 33.53 28.44
N THR A 38 6.83 33.52 27.16
CA THR A 38 5.57 34.11 26.70
C THR A 38 4.56 33.08 26.18
N ALA A 39 3.35 33.56 25.90
CA ALA A 39 2.31 32.76 25.26
C ALA A 39 2.71 32.41 23.80
N GLU A 40 3.40 33.30 23.09
CA GLU A 40 3.95 33.02 21.76
C GLU A 40 5.09 32.00 21.83
N ASP A 41 5.93 32.05 22.87
CA ASP A 41 6.98 31.05 23.08
C ASP A 41 6.42 29.64 23.29
N ALA A 42 5.28 29.55 23.99
CA ALA A 42 4.56 28.29 24.14
C ALA A 42 4.05 27.76 22.78
N GLU A 43 3.59 28.65 21.90
CA GLU A 43 3.16 28.30 20.55
C GLU A 43 4.33 27.82 19.67
N ILE A 44 5.49 28.47 19.75
CA ILE A 44 6.72 28.04 19.04
C ILE A 44 7.11 26.61 19.41
N ARG A 45 7.03 26.24 20.70
CA ARG A 45 7.36 24.87 21.14
C ARG A 45 6.33 23.84 20.66
N ILE A 46 5.05 24.21 20.61
CA ILE A 46 4.00 23.35 20.05
C ILE A 46 4.26 23.15 18.55
N GLU A 47 4.54 24.22 17.81
CA GLU A 47 4.83 24.14 16.38
C GLU A 47 6.08 23.27 16.12
N ASN A 48 7.13 23.43 16.94
CA ASN A 48 8.33 22.58 16.85
C ASN A 48 8.00 21.07 17.00
N TYR A 49 7.06 20.74 17.88
CA TYR A 49 6.60 19.37 18.06
C TYR A 49 5.77 18.88 16.85
N LEU A 50 4.86 19.72 16.34
CA LEU A 50 4.05 19.39 15.16
C LEU A 50 4.93 19.20 13.92
N ASP A 51 5.89 20.08 13.68
CA ASP A 51 6.88 19.95 12.61
C ASP A 51 7.67 18.65 12.71
N ARG A 52 8.08 18.27 13.93
CA ARG A 52 8.76 16.99 14.14
C ARG A 52 7.84 15.83 13.78
N LEU A 53 6.58 15.86 14.21
CA LEU A 53 5.61 14.81 13.90
C LEU A 53 5.38 14.72 12.38
N LYS A 54 5.21 15.86 11.71
CA LYS A 54 5.12 15.97 10.25
C LYS A 54 6.33 15.36 9.56
N ASN A 55 7.56 15.61 10.03
CA ASN A 55 8.77 15.01 9.46
C ASN A 55 8.90 13.51 9.73
N VAL A 56 8.22 12.96 10.74
CA VAL A 56 8.12 11.51 10.94
C VAL A 56 7.15 10.92 9.91
N ILE A 57 6.00 11.58 9.72
CA ILE A 57 4.92 11.15 8.84
C ILE A 57 5.29 11.33 7.35
N HIS A 58 5.93 12.44 7.01
CA HIS A 58 6.36 12.84 5.69
C HIS A 58 7.87 13.15 5.75
N PRO A 59 8.71 12.12 5.91
CA PRO A 59 10.15 12.33 5.98
C PRO A 59 10.67 12.84 4.64
N PRO A 60 11.69 13.73 4.64
CA PRO A 60 12.35 14.10 3.41
C PRO A 60 12.98 12.87 2.74
N GLU A 61 13.02 12.90 1.41
CA GLU A 61 13.64 11.85 0.60
C GLU A 61 15.06 11.55 1.08
N LEU A 62 15.36 10.26 1.19
CA LEU A 62 16.66 9.81 1.60
C LEU A 62 17.56 9.73 0.36
N LYS A 63 18.39 10.76 0.16
CA LYS A 63 19.35 10.81 -0.96
C LYS A 63 20.20 9.54 -0.99
N GLY A 64 20.28 8.89 -2.16
CA GLY A 64 21.03 7.65 -2.36
C GLY A 64 20.28 6.35 -1.99
N HIS A 65 19.01 6.44 -1.58
CA HIS A 65 18.19 5.28 -1.20
C HIS A 65 16.77 5.41 -1.75
N ALA A 66 16.63 5.51 -3.09
CA ALA A 66 15.34 5.68 -3.76
C ALA A 66 14.36 4.52 -3.49
N ASP A 67 14.87 3.32 -3.21
CA ASP A 67 14.06 2.11 -2.98
C ASP A 67 13.65 1.89 -1.52
N PHE A 68 14.11 2.74 -0.58
CA PHE A 68 13.74 2.64 0.83
C PHE A 68 12.55 3.54 1.15
N ASP A 69 11.36 2.94 1.33
CA ASP A 69 10.17 3.65 1.78
C ASP A 69 10.27 4.00 3.28
N ARG A 70 10.96 5.11 3.54
CA ARG A 70 11.17 5.67 4.87
C ARG A 70 9.86 6.10 5.53
N GLN A 71 8.89 6.56 4.73
CA GLN A 71 7.59 7.00 5.23
C GLN A 71 6.84 5.80 5.81
N ARG A 72 6.71 4.71 5.05
CA ARG A 72 6.09 3.47 5.52
C ARG A 72 6.76 2.95 6.79
N ARG A 73 8.10 2.87 6.81
CA ARG A 73 8.82 2.42 8.00
C ARG A 73 8.51 3.28 9.24
N ASN A 74 8.48 4.60 9.08
CA ASN A 74 8.19 5.50 10.20
C ASN A 74 6.75 5.37 10.70
N LEU A 75 5.79 5.20 9.79
CA LEU A 75 4.38 5.01 10.13
C LEU A 75 4.16 3.69 10.89
N GLU A 76 4.78 2.59 10.46
CA GLU A 76 4.71 1.31 11.19
C GLU A 76 5.29 1.42 12.61
N MET A 77 6.41 2.13 12.78
CA MET A 77 6.97 2.39 14.11
C MET A 77 6.04 3.26 14.97
N LEU A 78 5.37 4.25 14.37
CA LEU A 78 4.41 5.11 15.05
C LEU A 78 3.19 4.30 15.51
N LYS A 79 2.60 3.49 14.62
CA LYS A 79 1.47 2.60 14.93
C LYS A 79 1.79 1.68 16.10
N ARG A 80 2.94 1.00 16.06
CA ARG A 80 3.39 0.14 17.17
C ARG A 80 3.44 0.90 18.50
N SER A 81 4.02 2.10 18.52
CA SER A 81 4.08 2.92 19.74
C SER A 81 2.70 3.38 20.22
N LEU A 82 1.75 3.58 19.31
CA LEU A 82 0.37 3.94 19.64
C LEU A 82 -0.40 2.73 20.18
N HIS A 83 -0.23 1.55 19.59
CA HIS A 83 -0.82 0.29 20.07
C HIS A 83 -0.37 0.00 21.49
N GLU A 84 0.94 0.05 21.75
CA GLU A 84 1.53 -0.18 23.07
C GLU A 84 0.96 0.76 24.16
N ARG A 85 0.45 1.94 23.77
CA ARG A 85 -0.04 2.96 24.70
C ARG A 85 -1.55 3.02 24.84
N PHE A 86 -2.31 2.73 23.78
CA PHE A 86 -3.75 3.02 23.72
C PHE A 86 -4.63 1.80 23.47
N VAL A 87 -4.07 0.68 22.99
CA VAL A 87 -4.80 -0.57 22.85
C VAL A 87 -4.77 -1.32 24.19
N ILE A 88 -5.90 -1.92 24.54
CA ILE A 88 -6.05 -2.70 25.78
C ILE A 88 -5.09 -3.90 25.79
N LYS A 89 -4.56 -4.26 26.95
CA LYS A 89 -3.75 -5.48 27.10
C LYS A 89 -4.63 -6.64 27.54
N PRO A 90 -4.27 -7.91 27.24
CA PRO A 90 -5.05 -9.07 27.65
C PRO A 90 -5.39 -9.07 29.15
N GLU A 91 -4.42 -8.70 30.00
CA GLU A 91 -4.57 -8.64 31.46
C GLU A 91 -5.49 -7.52 31.96
N ASP A 92 -5.75 -6.49 31.13
CA ASP A 92 -6.58 -5.33 31.48
C ASP A 92 -8.04 -5.50 31.00
N ILE A 93 -8.36 -6.60 30.30
CA ILE A 93 -9.73 -6.89 29.85
C ILE A 93 -10.61 -7.19 31.08
N PRO A 94 -11.73 -6.46 31.29
CA PRO A 94 -12.54 -6.65 32.48
C PRO A 94 -13.14 -8.05 32.59
N GLU A 95 -13.07 -8.68 33.77
CA GLU A 95 -13.72 -9.97 34.05
C GLU A 95 -15.23 -9.96 33.77
N ALA A 96 -15.87 -8.79 33.92
CA ALA A 96 -17.28 -8.61 33.57
C ALA A 96 -17.59 -8.90 32.08
N TYR A 97 -16.62 -8.71 31.17
CA TYR A 97 -16.78 -9.08 29.77
C TYR A 97 -16.86 -10.61 29.62
N PHE A 98 -15.93 -11.36 30.21
CA PHE A 98 -15.95 -12.83 30.15
C PHE A 98 -17.20 -13.40 30.82
N ALA A 99 -17.61 -12.86 31.98
CA ALA A 99 -18.87 -13.23 32.61
C ALA A 99 -20.08 -12.99 31.70
N SER A 100 -20.09 -11.91 30.89
CA SER A 100 -21.16 -11.65 29.92
C SER A 100 -21.17 -12.61 28.73
N VAL A 101 -20.02 -13.18 28.36
CA VAL A 101 -19.92 -14.23 27.35
C VAL A 101 -20.43 -15.55 27.92
N GLN A 102 -20.03 -15.92 29.14
CA GLN A 102 -20.50 -17.11 29.85
C GLN A 102 -22.03 -17.12 29.98
N LYS A 103 -22.60 -16.00 30.43
CA LYS A 103 -24.05 -15.84 30.57
C LYS A 103 -24.80 -16.04 29.24
N ARG A 104 -24.24 -15.56 28.12
CA ARG A 104 -24.85 -15.79 26.79
C ARG A 104 -24.88 -17.26 26.42
N HIS A 105 -23.81 -18.01 26.70
CA HIS A 105 -23.78 -19.47 26.49
C HIS A 105 -24.83 -20.20 27.35
N GLU A 106 -25.03 -19.79 28.60
CA GLU A 106 -26.11 -20.30 29.46
C GLU A 106 -27.50 -20.02 28.86
N GLU A 107 -27.75 -18.79 28.40
CA GLU A 107 -29.01 -18.37 27.77
C GLU A 107 -29.28 -19.14 26.44
N GLU A 108 -28.23 -19.55 25.74
CA GLU A 108 -28.29 -20.37 24.52
C GLU A 108 -28.42 -21.89 24.79
N GLY A 109 -28.56 -22.30 26.06
CA GLY A 109 -28.74 -23.70 26.45
C GLY A 109 -27.45 -24.53 26.44
N ARG A 110 -26.28 -23.87 26.46
CA ARG A 110 -24.95 -24.49 26.55
C ARG A 110 -24.22 -24.02 27.82
N PRO A 111 -24.66 -24.43 29.02
CA PRO A 111 -24.04 -23.98 30.25
C PRO A 111 -22.56 -24.40 30.32
N LEU A 112 -21.71 -23.45 30.74
CA LEU A 112 -20.27 -23.64 30.93
C LEU A 112 -19.94 -23.24 32.37
N ASP A 113 -19.18 -24.07 33.09
CA ASP A 113 -18.72 -23.77 34.45
C ASP A 113 -17.75 -22.56 34.47
N ALA A 114 -16.90 -22.47 33.44
CA ALA A 114 -16.03 -21.33 33.16
C ALA A 114 -15.69 -21.28 31.67
N ILE A 115 -15.28 -20.11 31.17
CA ILE A 115 -14.74 -19.99 29.81
C ILE A 115 -13.34 -20.61 29.78
N PRO A 116 -13.07 -21.62 28.93
CA PRO A 116 -11.73 -22.19 28.76
C PRO A 116 -10.68 -21.14 28.41
N ASP A 117 -9.46 -21.29 28.92
CA ASP A 117 -8.37 -20.33 28.71
C ASP A 117 -8.07 -20.09 27.21
N GLU A 118 -8.23 -21.11 26.38
CA GLU A 118 -8.09 -21.02 24.92
C GLU A 118 -9.12 -20.06 24.31
N ILE A 119 -10.38 -20.17 24.71
CA ILE A 119 -11.46 -19.27 24.26
C ILE A 119 -11.24 -17.86 24.82
N ARG A 120 -10.78 -17.74 26.08
CA ARG A 120 -10.45 -16.42 26.65
C ARG A 120 -9.34 -15.73 25.86
N LYS A 121 -8.32 -16.48 25.44
CA LYS A 121 -7.23 -15.98 24.61
C LYS A 121 -7.73 -15.50 23.24
N GLU A 122 -8.53 -16.32 22.55
CA GLU A 122 -9.11 -15.97 21.24
C GLU A 122 -9.95 -14.68 21.32
N LEU A 123 -10.87 -14.59 22.29
CA LEU A 123 -11.70 -13.39 22.49
C LEU A 123 -10.86 -12.15 22.80
N SER A 124 -9.79 -12.31 23.57
CA SER A 124 -8.86 -11.21 23.89
C SER A 124 -8.11 -10.74 22.65
N GLU A 125 -7.62 -11.68 21.85
CA GLU A 125 -6.93 -11.38 20.58
C GLU A 125 -7.87 -10.63 19.62
N THR A 126 -9.13 -11.04 19.47
CA THR A 126 -10.11 -10.32 18.65
C THR A 126 -10.28 -8.87 19.10
N ILE A 127 -10.49 -8.64 20.41
CA ILE A 127 -10.63 -7.28 20.97
C ILE A 127 -9.41 -6.41 20.64
N ILE A 128 -8.22 -6.97 20.80
CA ILE A 128 -6.96 -6.26 20.57
C ILE A 128 -6.79 -5.92 19.09
N VAL A 129 -7.02 -6.88 18.21
CA VAL A 129 -6.91 -6.71 16.75
C VAL A 129 -7.91 -5.67 16.26
N ASP A 130 -9.16 -5.69 16.73
CA ASP A 130 -10.17 -4.70 16.34
C ASP A 130 -9.78 -3.27 16.78
N GLN A 131 -9.19 -3.13 17.97
CA GLN A 131 -8.68 -1.84 18.45
C GLN A 131 -7.46 -1.36 17.66
N GLN A 132 -6.54 -2.25 17.31
CA GLN A 132 -5.38 -1.92 16.47
C GLN A 132 -5.84 -1.44 15.08
N ASN A 133 -6.71 -2.22 14.43
CA ASN A 133 -7.22 -1.93 13.10
C ASN A 133 -7.98 -0.60 13.06
N SER A 134 -8.90 -0.37 14.00
CA SER A 134 -9.66 0.89 14.07
C SER A 134 -8.76 2.10 14.35
N LEU A 135 -7.70 1.96 15.15
CA LEU A 135 -6.73 3.05 15.37
C LEU A 135 -5.88 3.32 14.13
N ASP A 136 -5.43 2.27 13.46
CA ASP A 136 -4.58 2.34 12.28
C ASP A 136 -5.27 3.08 11.13
N GLN A 137 -6.58 2.89 10.95
CA GLN A 137 -7.37 3.63 9.96
C GLN A 137 -7.24 5.15 10.14
N TRP A 138 -7.26 5.65 11.37
CA TRP A 138 -7.08 7.08 11.65
C TRP A 138 -5.66 7.54 11.37
N VAL A 139 -4.66 6.74 11.76
CA VAL A 139 -3.25 7.04 11.50
C VAL A 139 -2.99 7.12 10.01
N ASP A 140 -3.41 6.11 9.26
CA ASP A 140 -3.22 5.99 7.82
C ASP A 140 -3.89 7.14 7.07
N TYR A 141 -5.13 7.47 7.41
CA TYR A 141 -5.81 8.59 6.75
C TYR A 141 -5.16 9.93 7.08
N LEU A 142 -4.95 10.28 8.35
CA LEU A 142 -4.41 11.60 8.73
C LEU A 142 -2.96 11.82 8.25
N SER A 143 -2.22 10.72 8.02
CA SER A 143 -0.88 10.72 7.45
C SER A 143 -0.83 10.66 5.92
N SER A 144 -1.97 10.44 5.25
CA SER A 144 -2.03 10.38 3.79
C SER A 144 -2.02 11.79 3.15
N GLY A 145 -1.74 11.83 1.84
CA GLY A 145 -1.85 13.05 1.03
C GLY A 145 -3.28 13.59 0.88
N ASP A 146 -4.29 12.76 1.18
CA ASP A 146 -5.71 13.11 1.11
C ASP A 146 -6.14 14.02 2.25
N ALA A 147 -5.55 13.82 3.43
CA ALA A 147 -5.83 14.63 4.62
C ALA A 147 -5.11 15.98 4.54
N LYS A 148 -5.52 16.86 3.62
CA LYS A 148 -4.96 18.21 3.40
C LYS A 148 -5.36 19.23 4.47
N TYR A 149 -5.47 18.81 5.73
CA TYR A 149 -5.78 19.66 6.88
C TYR A 149 -4.51 20.27 7.50
N PRO A 150 -4.62 21.43 8.18
CA PRO A 150 -3.55 21.95 9.04
C PRO A 150 -3.11 20.94 10.10
N ASP A 151 -1.81 20.94 10.44
CA ASP A 151 -1.21 19.93 11.31
C ASP A 151 -1.79 19.97 12.73
N TYR A 152 -2.12 21.18 13.23
CA TYR A 152 -2.76 21.32 14.53
C TYR A 152 -4.17 20.69 14.60
N LEU A 153 -4.92 20.69 13.49
CA LEU A 153 -6.25 20.08 13.42
C LEU A 153 -6.18 18.55 13.31
N LYS A 154 -5.19 18.02 12.58
CA LYS A 154 -4.90 16.58 12.56
C LYS A 154 -4.59 16.09 13.98
N TYR A 155 -3.73 16.80 14.70
CA TYR A 155 -3.43 16.50 16.10
C TYR A 155 -4.67 16.59 16.99
N PHE A 156 -5.49 17.63 16.83
CA PHE A 156 -6.72 17.81 17.60
C PHE A 156 -7.71 16.66 17.38
N ALA A 157 -7.95 16.24 16.13
CA ALA A 157 -8.81 15.12 15.79
C ALA A 157 -8.27 13.82 16.41
N PHE A 158 -7.00 13.50 16.15
CA PHE A 158 -6.38 12.27 16.63
C PHE A 158 -6.40 12.19 18.17
N ARG A 159 -6.05 13.27 18.86
CA ARG A 159 -6.11 13.32 20.33
C ARG A 159 -7.54 13.18 20.87
N SER A 160 -8.54 13.62 20.12
CA SER A 160 -9.94 13.49 20.52
C SER A 160 -10.43 12.05 20.38
N ILE A 161 -10.12 11.36 19.27
CA ILE A 161 -10.56 9.97 19.06
C ILE A 161 -9.96 9.00 20.07
N LEU A 162 -8.76 9.27 20.59
CA LEU A 162 -8.12 8.46 21.64
C LEU A 162 -8.91 8.45 22.95
N ARG A 163 -9.78 9.44 23.16
CA ARG A 163 -10.63 9.58 24.36
C ARG A 163 -12.08 9.20 24.12
N MET A 164 -12.44 8.88 22.88
CA MET A 164 -13.80 8.53 22.49
C MET A 164 -13.98 7.01 22.58
N GLY A 165 -15.09 6.60 23.18
CA GLY A 165 -15.54 5.22 23.23
C GLY A 165 -16.56 4.93 22.14
N ARG A 166 -17.42 3.94 22.39
CA ARG A 166 -18.40 3.45 21.41
C ARG A 166 -19.42 4.52 21.05
N TYR A 167 -19.82 4.55 19.78
CA TYR A 167 -20.98 5.31 19.35
C TYR A 167 -22.29 4.67 19.81
N ASP A 168 -23.11 5.41 20.56
CA ASP A 168 -24.44 4.99 20.96
C ASP A 168 -25.47 5.56 19.97
N LYS A 169 -26.01 4.70 19.11
CA LYS A 169 -27.01 5.07 18.08
C LYS A 169 -28.30 5.65 18.69
N LYS A 170 -28.70 5.24 19.89
CA LYS A 170 -29.93 5.74 20.54
C LYS A 170 -29.69 7.13 21.12
N LYS A 171 -28.53 7.34 21.75
CA LYS A 171 -28.15 8.64 22.34
C LYS A 171 -27.56 9.61 21.31
N LYS A 172 -27.21 9.13 20.12
CA LYS A 172 -26.53 9.88 19.05
C LYS A 172 -25.25 10.56 19.54
N SER A 173 -24.45 9.81 20.29
CA SER A 173 -23.25 10.34 20.96
C SER A 173 -22.21 9.26 21.22
N PHE A 174 -20.94 9.65 21.24
CA PHE A 174 -19.86 8.78 21.70
C PHE A 174 -19.77 8.79 23.23
N SER A 175 -19.54 7.61 23.83
CA SER A 175 -19.13 7.52 25.23
C SER A 175 -17.69 8.03 25.40
N GLU A 176 -17.25 8.22 26.63
CA GLU A 176 -15.82 8.38 26.92
C GLU A 176 -15.12 7.02 26.97
N ARG A 177 -13.82 7.01 26.65
CA ARG A 177 -12.96 5.83 26.74
C ARG A 177 -12.27 5.79 28.10
N THR A 178 -12.36 4.64 28.77
CA THR A 178 -11.71 4.34 30.06
C THR A 178 -10.61 3.28 29.88
N GLY A 179 -9.77 3.07 30.89
CA GLY A 179 -8.63 2.11 30.80
C GLY A 179 -9.02 0.68 30.40
N GLY A 180 -10.16 0.17 30.88
CA GLY A 180 -10.69 -1.16 30.51
C GLY A 180 -11.64 -1.16 29.30
N ALA A 181 -11.59 -0.15 28.43
CA ALA A 181 -12.46 -0.10 27.26
C ALA A 181 -12.08 -1.19 26.25
N ILE A 182 -12.99 -2.13 26.03
CA ILE A 182 -12.84 -3.20 25.03
C ILE A 182 -13.33 -2.80 23.63
N ALA A 183 -14.12 -1.73 23.51
CA ALA A 183 -14.64 -1.30 22.22
C ALA A 183 -13.52 -0.80 21.27
N PRO A 184 -13.67 -1.00 19.94
CA PRO A 184 -12.82 -0.35 18.94
C PRO A 184 -12.81 1.18 19.08
N PHE A 185 -11.82 1.83 18.47
CA PHE A 185 -11.85 3.29 18.31
C PHE A 185 -12.99 3.68 17.36
N PRO A 186 -13.52 4.93 17.45
CA PRO A 186 -14.59 5.38 16.57
C PRO A 186 -14.25 5.16 15.09
N ASP A 187 -15.22 4.72 14.30
CA ASP A 187 -15.02 4.56 12.85
C ASP A 187 -14.67 5.91 12.19
N LEU A 188 -13.78 5.86 11.21
CA LEU A 188 -13.39 7.02 10.42
C LEU A 188 -14.42 7.29 9.32
N ASN A 189 -15.08 8.44 9.41
CA ASN A 189 -15.93 9.02 8.38
C ASN A 189 -15.26 10.31 7.90
N ARG A 190 -14.63 10.23 6.73
CA ARG A 190 -13.81 11.31 6.15
C ARG A 190 -14.63 12.58 5.87
N GLU A 191 -15.88 12.43 5.41
CA GLU A 191 -16.81 13.54 5.23
C GLU A 191 -17.15 14.25 6.54
N ALA A 192 -17.56 13.49 7.56
CA ALA A 192 -17.91 14.03 8.85
C ALA A 192 -16.72 14.75 9.49
N LEU A 193 -15.53 14.17 9.38
CA LEU A 193 -14.29 14.78 9.84
C LEU A 193 -13.99 16.09 9.09
N ALA A 194 -14.16 16.12 7.77
CA ALA A 194 -13.94 17.31 6.95
C ALA A 194 -14.83 18.47 7.40
N ILE A 195 -16.13 18.21 7.63
CA ILE A 195 -17.09 19.21 8.13
C ILE A 195 -16.62 19.79 9.46
N VAL A 196 -16.20 18.94 10.40
CA VAL A 196 -15.76 19.37 11.73
C VAL A 196 -14.47 20.20 11.66
N LEU A 197 -13.45 19.71 10.94
CA LEU A 197 -12.15 20.38 10.88
C LEU A 197 -12.21 21.68 10.09
N GLU A 198 -12.95 21.72 8.98
CA GLU A 198 -13.18 22.96 8.24
C GLU A 198 -13.89 24.01 9.09
N SER A 199 -14.85 23.60 9.92
CA SER A 199 -15.55 24.53 10.81
C SER A 199 -14.60 25.24 11.78
N PHE A 200 -13.62 24.52 12.33
CA PHE A 200 -12.57 25.14 13.15
C PHE A 200 -11.63 26.02 12.34
N GLU A 201 -11.26 25.59 11.12
CA GLU A 201 -10.40 26.39 10.26
C GLU A 201 -11.05 27.73 9.86
N ARG A 202 -12.34 27.72 9.51
CA ARG A 202 -13.12 28.93 9.22
C ARG A 202 -13.24 29.83 10.44
N GLN A 203 -13.54 29.25 11.60
CA GLN A 203 -13.59 30.00 12.86
C GLN A 203 -12.25 30.70 13.15
N ALA A 204 -11.12 30.02 12.90
CA ALA A 204 -9.79 30.61 13.09
C ALA A 204 -9.49 31.76 12.11
N ARG A 205 -10.13 31.79 10.93
CA ARG A 205 -10.01 32.88 9.94
C ARG A 205 -11.05 33.99 10.11
N GLY A 206 -11.99 33.84 11.05
CA GLY A 206 -13.12 34.78 11.19
C GLY A 206 -14.14 34.70 10.06
N GLU A 207 -14.19 33.59 9.33
CA GLU A 207 -15.14 33.37 8.25
C GLU A 207 -16.50 32.85 8.80
N PRO A 208 -17.63 33.16 8.14
CA PRO A 208 -18.90 32.57 8.49
C PRO A 208 -18.88 31.06 8.25
N LEU A 209 -19.52 30.32 9.15
CA LEU A 209 -19.66 28.88 9.00
C LEU A 209 -20.68 28.58 7.92
N LYS A 210 -20.34 27.62 7.06
CA LYS A 210 -21.22 27.10 6.03
C LYS A 210 -21.29 25.60 6.16
N PHE A 211 -22.51 25.09 6.26
CA PHE A 211 -22.80 23.69 5.98
C PHE A 211 -23.20 23.69 4.51
N GLY A 212 -22.47 22.99 3.64
CA GLY A 212 -22.67 23.01 2.19
C GLY A 212 -24.05 22.52 1.70
N TYR A 213 -25.00 22.33 2.61
CA TYR A 213 -26.37 21.88 2.43
C TYR A 213 -27.24 22.41 3.58
N ASP A 214 -28.56 22.43 3.37
CA ASP A 214 -29.51 22.79 4.41
C ASP A 214 -29.64 21.67 5.45
N ILE A 215 -29.15 21.97 6.66
CA ILE A 215 -29.42 21.21 7.88
C ILE A 215 -30.45 21.93 8.75
N GLU A 216 -31.16 21.18 9.57
CA GLU A 216 -32.16 21.71 10.51
C GLU A 216 -31.56 22.79 11.41
N GLU A 217 -32.29 23.89 11.64
CA GLU A 217 -31.81 25.04 12.42
C GLU A 217 -31.43 24.65 13.86
N GLY A 218 -32.19 23.74 14.48
CA GLY A 218 -31.86 23.19 15.80
C GLY A 218 -30.54 22.41 15.82
N THR A 219 -30.18 21.74 14.72
CA THR A 219 -28.89 21.06 14.56
C THR A 219 -27.76 22.07 14.35
N LYS A 220 -27.97 23.14 13.55
CA LYS A 220 -27.02 24.24 13.40
C LYS A 220 -26.65 24.86 14.75
N GLN A 221 -27.65 25.21 15.56
CA GLN A 221 -27.45 25.81 16.88
C GLN A 221 -26.62 24.94 17.81
N ARG A 222 -26.93 23.63 17.90
CA ARG A 222 -26.15 22.67 18.67
C ARG A 222 -24.72 22.55 18.15
N PHE A 223 -24.54 22.51 16.83
CA PHE A 223 -23.21 22.47 16.23
C PHE A 223 -22.39 23.71 16.59
N PHE A 224 -22.95 24.92 16.46
CA PHE A 224 -22.28 26.16 16.87
C PHE A 224 -21.88 26.15 18.35
N GLN A 225 -22.76 25.64 19.22
CA GLN A 225 -22.49 25.52 20.65
C GLN A 225 -21.29 24.58 20.90
N PHE A 226 -21.27 23.41 20.28
CA PHE A 226 -20.17 22.44 20.45
C PHE A 226 -18.86 22.93 19.82
N LEU A 227 -18.93 23.72 18.74
CA LEU A 227 -17.78 24.35 18.12
C LEU A 227 -17.12 25.36 19.07
N LYS A 228 -17.91 26.24 19.70
CA LYS A 228 -17.42 27.18 20.73
C LYS A 228 -16.76 26.46 21.90
N GLN A 229 -17.29 25.30 22.29
CA GLN A 229 -16.73 24.45 23.36
C GLN A 229 -15.51 23.64 22.93
N LYS A 230 -15.12 23.70 21.64
CA LYS A 230 -14.08 22.85 21.04
C LYS A 230 -14.36 21.36 21.33
N ASN A 231 -15.62 20.91 21.25
CA ASN A 231 -16.04 19.55 21.62
C ASN A 231 -16.12 18.65 20.37
N PHE A 232 -14.99 18.06 20.01
CA PHE A 232 -14.88 17.21 18.83
C PHE A 232 -15.86 16.05 18.82
N ALA A 233 -16.00 15.30 19.91
CA ALA A 233 -16.84 14.10 19.95
C ALA A 233 -18.30 14.40 19.61
N LYS A 234 -18.85 15.51 20.13
CA LYS A 234 -20.23 15.92 19.83
C LYS A 234 -20.38 16.47 18.41
N LEU A 235 -19.40 17.23 17.93
CA LEU A 235 -19.40 17.73 16.55
C LEU A 235 -19.34 16.59 15.54
N TYR A 236 -18.46 15.63 15.77
CA TYR A 236 -18.28 14.46 14.93
C TYR A 236 -19.52 13.56 14.95
N ALA A 237 -20.13 13.34 16.12
CA ALA A 237 -21.41 12.64 16.22
C ALA A 237 -22.52 13.32 15.39
N LEU A 238 -22.67 14.63 15.50
CA LEU A 238 -23.64 15.38 14.69
C LEU A 238 -23.34 15.24 13.20
N ALA A 239 -22.08 15.37 12.79
CA ALA A 239 -21.70 15.28 11.39
C ALA A 239 -21.91 13.87 10.79
N VAL A 240 -21.71 12.81 11.59
CA VAL A 240 -22.01 11.42 11.19
C VAL A 240 -23.51 11.18 11.05
N GLU A 241 -24.34 11.72 11.96
CA GLU A 241 -25.81 11.59 11.86
C GLU A 241 -26.39 12.28 10.62
N GLU A 242 -25.74 13.33 10.12
CA GLU A 242 -26.13 14.02 8.89
C GLU A 242 -25.60 13.33 7.62
N PHE A 243 -24.86 12.22 7.74
CA PHE A 243 -24.43 11.42 6.61
C PHE A 243 -25.62 10.66 5.99
N LYS A 244 -25.93 10.95 4.72
CA LYS A 244 -27.08 10.38 4.00
C LYS A 244 -26.61 9.49 2.85
N PRO A 245 -26.37 8.19 3.04
CA PRO A 245 -25.86 7.33 1.98
C PRO A 245 -26.80 7.33 0.76
N ILE A 246 -26.25 7.05 -0.42
CA ILE A 246 -27.03 6.91 -1.64
C ILE A 246 -27.88 5.63 -1.54
N PRO A 247 -29.21 5.70 -1.73
CA PRO A 247 -30.08 4.52 -1.75
C PRO A 247 -29.67 3.50 -2.83
N GLU A 248 -29.68 2.20 -2.49
CA GLU A 248 -29.31 1.10 -3.39
C GLU A 248 -30.10 1.10 -4.71
N GLU A 249 -31.37 1.43 -4.66
CA GLU A 249 -32.24 1.57 -5.83
C GLU A 249 -31.71 2.58 -6.86
N LEU A 250 -31.06 3.67 -6.41
CA LEU A 250 -30.41 4.65 -7.29
C LEU A 250 -29.04 4.17 -7.78
N LEU A 251 -28.40 3.23 -7.08
CA LEU A 251 -27.13 2.65 -7.51
C LEU A 251 -27.29 1.75 -8.74
N SER A 252 -28.44 1.10 -8.89
CA SER A 252 -28.72 0.29 -10.09
C SER A 252 -28.78 1.10 -11.41
N VAL A 253 -29.02 2.41 -11.32
CA VAL A 253 -29.09 3.31 -12.50
C VAL A 253 -27.68 3.77 -12.89
N THR A 254 -27.23 3.41 -14.08
CA THR A 254 -25.87 3.73 -14.58
C THR A 254 -25.87 4.77 -15.71
N GLU A 255 -27.03 5.10 -16.26
CA GLU A 255 -27.21 6.21 -17.20
C GLU A 255 -26.94 7.54 -16.50
N GLY A 256 -26.26 8.46 -17.19
CA GLY A 256 -25.83 9.69 -16.55
C GLY A 256 -24.91 10.55 -17.41
N LYS A 257 -24.19 11.48 -16.77
CA LYS A 257 -23.21 12.32 -17.44
C LYS A 257 -21.98 12.61 -16.56
N TRP A 258 -20.84 12.77 -17.23
CA TRP A 258 -19.65 13.35 -16.64
C TRP A 258 -19.74 14.87 -16.58
N VAL A 259 -19.39 15.46 -15.44
CA VAL A 259 -19.30 16.91 -15.25
C VAL A 259 -17.88 17.26 -14.80
N LYS A 260 -17.24 18.16 -15.54
CA LYS A 260 -15.89 18.65 -15.23
C LYS A 260 -15.92 19.88 -14.33
N TYR A 261 -15.04 19.88 -13.34
CA TYR A 261 -14.71 20.96 -12.42
C TYR A 261 -13.24 21.32 -12.64
N PRO A 262 -12.95 22.36 -13.44
CA PRO A 262 -11.59 22.66 -13.86
C PRO A 262 -10.69 23.07 -12.70
N LYS A 263 -9.39 22.84 -12.86
CA LYS A 263 -8.35 23.41 -11.98
C LYS A 263 -8.55 24.92 -11.82
N GLY A 264 -8.52 25.40 -10.57
CA GLY A 264 -8.70 26.79 -10.18
C GLY A 264 -10.16 27.28 -10.16
N SER A 265 -11.14 26.42 -10.48
CA SER A 265 -12.57 26.80 -10.43
C SER A 265 -13.09 26.96 -9.00
N ASP A 266 -14.25 27.61 -8.88
CA ASP A 266 -14.95 27.81 -7.61
C ASP A 266 -15.49 26.47 -7.08
N ALA A 267 -15.00 26.08 -5.90
CA ALA A 267 -15.39 24.87 -5.20
C ALA A 267 -16.88 24.85 -4.80
N THR A 268 -17.54 25.99 -4.70
CA THR A 268 -18.94 26.09 -4.25
C THR A 268 -19.87 25.25 -5.11
N ARG A 269 -19.71 25.28 -6.44
CA ARG A 269 -20.52 24.51 -7.38
C ARG A 269 -20.34 23.00 -7.18
N LEU A 270 -19.10 22.57 -6.94
CA LEU A 270 -18.75 21.17 -6.67
C LEU A 270 -19.39 20.69 -5.36
N VAL A 271 -19.22 21.47 -4.29
CA VAL A 271 -19.79 21.11 -2.98
C VAL A 271 -21.31 20.99 -3.06
N GLN A 272 -21.98 21.99 -3.64
CA GLN A 272 -23.44 22.00 -3.78
C GLN A 272 -23.98 20.81 -4.57
N SER A 273 -23.28 20.38 -5.62
CA SER A 273 -23.76 19.28 -6.47
C SER A 273 -23.70 17.91 -5.81
N ILE A 274 -22.82 17.71 -4.83
CA ILE A 274 -22.70 16.43 -4.09
C ILE A 274 -23.36 16.47 -2.71
N ALA A 275 -23.65 17.66 -2.18
CA ALA A 275 -24.15 17.86 -0.82
C ALA A 275 -25.41 17.06 -0.42
N PRO A 276 -26.36 16.75 -1.32
CA PRO A 276 -27.55 15.96 -0.99
C PRO A 276 -27.25 14.51 -0.59
N TYR A 277 -26.08 13.98 -0.97
CA TYR A 277 -25.71 12.59 -0.79
C TYR A 277 -24.42 12.46 0.04
N GLY A 278 -24.36 11.41 0.86
CA GLY A 278 -23.18 10.94 1.55
C GLY A 278 -22.37 10.09 0.59
N THR A 279 -21.35 10.68 0.00
CA THR A 279 -20.48 10.06 -1.00
C THR A 279 -19.31 9.30 -0.39
N GLY A 280 -19.00 9.58 0.88
CA GLY A 280 -17.77 9.17 1.55
C GLY A 280 -16.58 10.11 1.27
N TRP A 281 -16.64 10.90 0.19
CA TRP A 281 -15.55 11.74 -0.27
C TRP A 281 -15.29 12.95 0.61
N CYS A 282 -14.02 13.26 0.86
CA CYS A 282 -13.60 14.49 1.55
C CYS A 282 -13.76 15.77 0.69
N LEU A 283 -14.86 15.90 -0.05
CA LEU A 283 -15.15 17.01 -0.99
C LEU A 283 -16.37 17.84 -0.60
N ARG A 284 -17.17 17.43 0.39
CA ARG A 284 -18.29 18.25 0.90
C ARG A 284 -17.86 19.46 1.73
N GLY A 285 -16.58 19.53 2.09
CA GLY A 285 -16.00 20.71 2.68
C GLY A 285 -15.48 21.67 1.60
N GLU A 286 -16.01 22.88 1.51
CA GLU A 286 -15.60 23.91 0.54
C GLU A 286 -14.07 24.14 0.58
N SER A 287 -13.47 24.21 1.77
CA SER A 287 -12.03 24.42 1.92
C SER A 287 -11.22 23.24 1.39
N MET A 288 -11.71 22.01 1.57
CA MET A 288 -11.05 20.81 1.05
C MET A 288 -11.21 20.71 -0.47
N ALA A 289 -12.43 20.88 -0.97
CA ALA A 289 -12.71 20.94 -2.40
C ALA A 289 -11.85 22.00 -3.10
N GLN A 290 -11.68 23.18 -2.50
CA GLN A 290 -10.81 24.23 -3.03
C GLN A 290 -9.34 23.80 -3.10
N ARG A 291 -8.83 23.07 -2.10
CA ARG A 291 -7.45 22.55 -2.13
C ARG A 291 -7.25 21.51 -3.22
N TYR A 292 -8.26 20.67 -3.49
CA TYR A 292 -8.21 19.74 -4.61
C TYR A 292 -8.20 20.48 -5.94
N LEU A 293 -9.15 21.38 -6.17
CA LEU A 293 -9.26 22.17 -7.40
C LEU A 293 -8.08 23.12 -7.61
N LYS A 294 -7.37 23.52 -6.56
CA LYS A 294 -6.17 24.37 -6.70
C LYS A 294 -5.11 23.71 -7.59
N GLU A 295 -4.91 22.41 -7.42
CA GLU A 295 -3.83 21.68 -8.12
C GLU A 295 -4.35 20.76 -9.23
N ASN A 296 -5.63 20.40 -9.20
CA ASN A 296 -6.20 19.31 -10.02
C ASN A 296 -7.47 19.71 -10.77
N ASP A 297 -7.72 19.05 -11.89
CA ASP A 297 -9.05 18.96 -12.50
C ASP A 297 -9.84 17.82 -11.84
N LEU A 298 -11.13 18.02 -11.59
CA LEU A 298 -12.03 16.98 -11.10
C LEU A 298 -13.10 16.68 -12.15
N GLU A 299 -13.42 15.41 -12.36
CA GLU A 299 -14.57 15.00 -13.17
C GLU A 299 -15.45 14.07 -12.35
N ILE A 300 -16.74 14.40 -12.22
CA ILE A 300 -17.70 13.59 -11.46
C ILE A 300 -18.74 13.02 -12.42
N PHE A 301 -18.95 11.71 -12.34
CA PHE A 301 -20.08 11.07 -13.00
C PHE A 301 -21.32 11.16 -12.11
N TYR A 302 -22.39 11.69 -12.69
CA TYR A 302 -23.71 11.77 -12.06
C TYR A 302 -24.70 10.87 -12.80
N SER A 303 -25.23 9.86 -12.12
CA SER A 303 -26.32 9.03 -12.65
C SER A 303 -27.68 9.75 -12.52
N LEU A 304 -28.66 9.28 -13.30
CA LEU A 304 -30.01 9.81 -13.27
C LEU A 304 -30.69 9.54 -11.92
N ASP A 305 -31.38 10.54 -11.39
CA ASP A 305 -32.30 10.42 -10.26
C ASP A 305 -33.69 9.91 -10.70
N LYS A 306 -34.62 9.82 -9.75
CA LYS A 306 -36.00 9.37 -10.01
C LYS A 306 -36.77 10.25 -11.01
N GLU A 307 -36.33 11.49 -11.24
CA GLU A 307 -36.92 12.43 -12.19
C GLU A 307 -36.20 12.40 -13.55
N GLY A 308 -35.23 11.49 -13.74
CA GLY A 308 -34.43 11.40 -14.96
C GLY A 308 -33.37 12.49 -15.07
N LYS A 309 -33.00 13.17 -13.98
CA LYS A 309 -31.97 14.21 -13.98
C LYS A 309 -30.64 13.66 -13.48
N PRO A 310 -29.51 13.96 -14.13
CA PRO A 310 -28.19 13.49 -13.71
C PRO A 310 -27.69 14.26 -12.48
N THR A 311 -28.12 13.86 -11.29
CA THR A 311 -27.84 14.54 -10.02
C THR A 311 -27.27 13.63 -8.94
N VAL A 312 -27.27 12.30 -9.13
CA VAL A 312 -26.75 11.33 -8.15
C VAL A 312 -25.25 11.12 -8.39
N PRO A 313 -24.33 11.62 -7.54
CA PRO A 313 -22.89 11.44 -7.73
C PRO A 313 -22.51 9.97 -7.53
N ARG A 314 -21.66 9.42 -8.40
CA ARG A 314 -21.27 8.00 -8.35
C ARG A 314 -19.77 7.76 -8.36
N VAL A 315 -19.05 8.56 -9.12
CA VAL A 315 -17.59 8.44 -9.26
C VAL A 315 -17.00 9.83 -9.37
N VAL A 316 -15.89 10.07 -8.67
CA VAL A 316 -15.02 11.22 -8.88
C VAL A 316 -13.67 10.75 -9.40
N MET A 317 -13.20 11.41 -10.47
CA MET A 317 -11.86 11.27 -11.02
C MET A 317 -11.09 12.56 -10.75
N VAL A 318 -9.91 12.45 -10.16
CA VAL A 318 -8.99 13.58 -9.96
C VAL A 318 -7.87 13.44 -10.98
N SER A 319 -7.59 14.53 -11.70
CA SER A 319 -6.53 14.59 -12.69
C SER A 319 -5.53 15.70 -12.37
N GLU A 320 -4.26 15.35 -12.37
CA GLU A 320 -3.14 16.27 -12.22
C GLU A 320 -2.42 16.39 -13.57
N ASN A 321 -2.38 17.61 -14.14
CA ASN A 321 -1.75 17.88 -15.44
C ASN A 321 -2.23 16.96 -16.58
N GLY A 322 -3.51 16.59 -16.59
CA GLY A 322 -4.11 15.73 -17.61
C GLY A 322 -3.92 14.23 -17.38
N ILE A 323 -3.26 13.83 -16.29
CA ILE A 323 -3.08 12.43 -15.87
C ILE A 323 -4.02 12.17 -14.69
N ILE A 324 -4.80 11.09 -14.74
CA ILE A 324 -5.70 10.74 -13.63
C ILE A 324 -4.86 10.29 -12.42
N SER A 325 -4.84 11.06 -11.33
CA SER A 325 -4.16 10.63 -10.11
C SER A 325 -5.04 9.70 -9.28
N GLU A 326 -6.37 9.86 -9.33
CA GLU A 326 -7.30 9.17 -8.43
C GLU A 326 -8.63 8.85 -9.11
N VAL A 327 -9.23 7.71 -8.77
CA VAL A 327 -10.61 7.34 -9.10
C VAL A 327 -11.26 6.82 -7.83
N ARG A 328 -12.35 7.45 -7.40
CA ARG A 328 -13.07 7.13 -6.15
C ARG A 328 -14.55 6.96 -6.44
N GLY A 329 -15.17 5.92 -5.91
CA GLY A 329 -16.61 5.69 -5.96
C GLY A 329 -17.30 5.96 -4.64
N VAL A 330 -18.59 5.64 -4.55
CA VAL A 330 -19.46 5.94 -3.41
C VAL A 330 -19.74 4.75 -2.48
N ALA A 331 -19.12 3.60 -2.76
CA ALA A 331 -19.22 2.42 -1.89
C ALA A 331 -18.31 2.53 -0.66
N GLU A 332 -18.33 1.51 0.19
CA GLU A 332 -17.44 1.41 1.37
C GLU A 332 -15.98 1.68 0.98
N ASP A 333 -15.28 2.46 1.81
CA ASP A 333 -13.89 2.91 1.59
C ASP A 333 -13.65 3.69 0.28
N GLU A 334 -14.69 4.36 -0.24
CA GLU A 334 -14.65 5.11 -1.51
C GLU A 334 -14.39 4.21 -2.74
N HIS A 335 -14.73 2.92 -2.65
CA HIS A 335 -14.68 2.01 -3.79
C HIS A 335 -15.78 2.31 -4.81
N LEU A 336 -15.59 1.82 -6.04
CA LEU A 336 -16.66 1.77 -7.03
C LEU A 336 -17.78 0.87 -6.53
N ASP A 337 -19.02 1.33 -6.66
CA ASP A 337 -20.16 0.46 -6.45
C ASP A 337 -20.20 -0.62 -7.54
N SER A 338 -20.89 -1.72 -7.25
CA SER A 338 -20.92 -2.92 -8.11
C SER A 338 -21.49 -2.67 -9.51
N HIS A 339 -22.25 -1.60 -9.72
CA HIS A 339 -22.97 -1.32 -10.96
C HIS A 339 -22.20 -0.37 -11.89
N ILE A 340 -21.30 0.46 -11.39
CA ILE A 340 -20.72 1.57 -12.16
C ILE A 340 -19.44 1.24 -12.94
N ASN A 341 -18.93 0.01 -12.81
CA ASN A 341 -17.64 -0.41 -13.38
C ASN A 341 -17.52 -0.17 -14.89
N SER A 342 -18.57 -0.46 -15.66
CA SER A 342 -18.57 -0.28 -17.12
C SER A 342 -18.42 1.19 -17.53
N VAL A 343 -19.10 2.10 -16.83
CA VAL A 343 -19.03 3.55 -17.08
C VAL A 343 -17.61 4.08 -16.84
N VAL A 344 -16.95 3.57 -15.80
CA VAL A 344 -15.56 3.93 -15.50
C VAL A 344 -14.61 3.38 -16.55
N GLN A 345 -14.76 2.11 -16.94
CA GLN A 345 -13.93 1.49 -17.98
C GLN A 345 -14.05 2.21 -19.32
N GLU A 346 -15.25 2.56 -19.75
CA GLU A 346 -15.49 3.31 -20.99
C GLU A 346 -14.78 4.67 -20.97
N LYS A 347 -14.84 5.38 -19.84
CA LYS A 347 -14.16 6.67 -19.66
C LYS A 347 -12.63 6.54 -19.73
N LEU A 348 -12.08 5.43 -19.23
CA LEU A 348 -10.63 5.19 -19.18
C LEU A 348 -10.04 4.68 -20.50
N ALA A 349 -10.82 3.97 -21.32
CA ALA A 349 -10.37 3.34 -22.57
C ALA A 349 -9.79 4.34 -23.61
N GLY A 350 -10.08 5.64 -23.46
CA GLY A 350 -9.57 6.71 -24.32
C GLY A 350 -8.36 7.48 -23.79
N LEU A 351 -7.81 7.12 -22.63
CA LEU A 351 -6.74 7.88 -21.97
C LEU A 351 -5.35 7.26 -22.20
N PRO A 352 -4.27 8.06 -22.27
CA PRO A 352 -2.90 7.56 -22.47
C PRO A 352 -2.48 6.50 -21.45
N ASP A 353 -2.97 6.62 -20.21
CA ASP A 353 -2.71 5.69 -19.10
C ASP A 353 -3.86 4.68 -18.87
N GLY A 354 -4.84 4.60 -19.78
CA GLY A 354 -6.05 3.78 -19.66
C GLY A 354 -5.78 2.33 -19.26
N LYS A 355 -4.78 1.69 -19.87
CA LYS A 355 -4.37 0.29 -19.56
C LYS A 355 -3.91 0.10 -18.12
N ARG A 356 -3.26 1.10 -17.51
CA ARG A 356 -2.83 1.04 -16.11
C ARG A 356 -4.05 1.07 -15.18
N TYR A 357 -5.06 1.88 -15.50
CA TYR A 357 -6.28 1.94 -14.71
C TYR A 357 -7.19 0.74 -14.93
N GLU A 358 -7.25 0.18 -16.14
CA GLU A 358 -7.98 -1.07 -16.41
C GLU A 358 -7.51 -2.19 -15.49
N LYS A 359 -6.19 -2.33 -15.32
CA LYS A 359 -5.63 -3.29 -14.37
C LYS A 359 -6.09 -2.98 -12.94
N LYS A 360 -5.94 -1.76 -12.45
CA LYS A 360 -6.39 -1.36 -11.10
C LYS A 360 -7.87 -1.63 -10.88
N ALA A 361 -8.74 -1.22 -11.81
CA ALA A 361 -10.18 -1.43 -11.71
C ALA A 361 -10.53 -2.92 -11.67
N ARG A 362 -9.89 -3.72 -12.54
CA ARG A 362 -10.05 -5.18 -12.56
C ARG A 362 -9.59 -5.82 -11.25
N ASP A 363 -8.41 -5.43 -10.77
CA ASP A 363 -7.83 -5.95 -9.53
C ASP A 363 -8.74 -5.60 -8.33
N MET A 364 -9.28 -4.38 -8.24
CA MET A 364 -10.22 -4.00 -7.19
C MET A 364 -11.55 -4.75 -7.27
N THR A 365 -12.04 -5.02 -8.47
CA THR A 365 -13.25 -5.82 -8.67
C THR A 365 -13.06 -7.24 -8.16
N LEU A 366 -11.94 -7.88 -8.53
CA LEU A 366 -11.60 -9.23 -8.09
C LEU A 366 -11.38 -9.29 -6.57
N LEU A 367 -10.66 -8.32 -6.00
CA LEU A 367 -10.43 -8.26 -4.55
C LEU A 367 -11.72 -8.09 -3.75
N THR A 368 -12.65 -7.25 -4.22
CA THR A 368 -13.98 -7.10 -3.60
C THR A 368 -14.79 -8.39 -3.71
N ALA A 369 -14.78 -9.06 -4.86
CA ALA A 369 -15.45 -10.35 -5.01
C ALA A 369 -14.90 -11.41 -4.04
N ILE A 370 -13.58 -11.48 -3.87
CA ILE A 370 -12.92 -12.40 -2.94
C ILE A 370 -13.25 -12.06 -1.48
N LYS A 371 -13.26 -10.78 -1.10
CA LYS A 371 -13.69 -10.34 0.23
C LYS A 371 -15.11 -10.84 0.52
N ASN A 372 -16.05 -10.60 -0.40
CA ASN A 372 -17.45 -10.99 -0.22
C ASN A 372 -17.62 -12.51 -0.11
N LYS A 373 -16.92 -13.29 -0.95
CA LYS A 373 -16.90 -14.77 -0.83
C LYS A 373 -16.38 -15.21 0.53
N THR A 374 -15.30 -14.59 1.01
CA THR A 374 -14.68 -14.92 2.30
C THR A 374 -15.64 -14.62 3.46
N GLU A 375 -16.28 -13.46 3.45
CA GLU A 375 -17.28 -13.06 4.46
C GLU A 375 -18.54 -13.96 4.45
N ALA A 376 -18.90 -14.49 3.28
CA ALA A 376 -19.98 -15.46 3.12
C ALA A 376 -19.59 -16.92 3.48
N GLY A 377 -18.31 -17.18 3.78
CA GLY A 377 -17.79 -18.53 4.04
C GLY A 377 -17.71 -19.43 2.79
N GLU A 378 -17.72 -18.84 1.60
CA GLU A 378 -17.59 -19.55 0.33
C GLU A 378 -16.13 -19.96 0.07
N ALA A 379 -15.94 -21.13 -0.55
CA ALA A 379 -14.61 -21.60 -0.93
C ALA A 379 -14.03 -20.75 -2.08
N LEU A 380 -12.77 -20.35 -1.95
CA LEU A 380 -12.05 -19.65 -3.01
C LEU A 380 -11.54 -20.64 -4.06
N THR A 381 -11.67 -20.26 -5.33
CA THR A 381 -11.15 -21.02 -6.46
C THR A 381 -9.63 -20.86 -6.61
N LYS A 382 -9.00 -21.66 -7.46
CA LYS A 382 -7.58 -21.48 -7.82
C LYS A 382 -7.28 -20.06 -8.30
N ASP A 383 -8.12 -19.50 -9.18
CA ASP A 383 -7.90 -18.16 -9.72
C ASP A 383 -8.03 -17.09 -8.64
N ASP A 384 -8.99 -17.25 -7.72
CA ASP A 384 -9.13 -16.37 -6.56
C ASP A 384 -7.86 -16.40 -5.70
N LEU A 385 -7.30 -17.59 -5.42
CA LEU A 385 -6.09 -17.77 -4.60
C LEU A 385 -4.82 -17.27 -5.30
N VAL A 386 -4.67 -17.57 -6.58
CA VAL A 386 -3.55 -17.10 -7.42
C VAL A 386 -3.52 -15.57 -7.47
N PHE A 387 -4.70 -14.94 -7.56
CA PHE A 387 -4.84 -13.50 -7.49
C PHE A 387 -4.55 -12.97 -6.07
N LEU A 388 -5.20 -13.53 -5.04
CA LEU A 388 -5.06 -13.08 -3.65
C LEU A 388 -3.62 -13.18 -3.12
N TYR A 389 -2.89 -14.22 -3.51
CA TYR A 389 -1.49 -14.41 -3.16
C TYR A 389 -0.51 -13.71 -4.11
N GLU A 390 -1.02 -12.92 -5.06
CA GLU A 390 -0.23 -12.09 -5.98
C GLU A 390 0.81 -12.90 -6.78
N ILE A 391 0.50 -14.18 -7.06
CA ILE A 391 1.46 -15.15 -7.62
C ILE A 391 1.91 -14.72 -9.01
N ASN A 392 0.98 -14.23 -9.82
CA ASN A 392 1.25 -13.83 -11.21
C ASN A 392 1.64 -12.36 -11.33
N ALA A 393 1.00 -11.49 -10.55
CA ALA A 393 1.27 -10.07 -10.55
C ALA A 393 0.80 -9.46 -9.22
N PRO A 394 1.44 -8.37 -8.76
CA PRO A 394 0.93 -7.58 -7.65
C PRO A 394 -0.47 -7.04 -7.95
N ILE A 395 -1.33 -7.03 -6.93
CA ILE A 395 -2.65 -6.39 -6.96
C ILE A 395 -2.43 -4.89 -6.91
N GLU A 396 -2.97 -4.14 -7.86
CA GLU A 396 -2.91 -2.68 -7.84
C GLU A 396 -4.26 -2.07 -7.43
N SER A 397 -4.19 -1.06 -6.58
CA SER A 397 -5.34 -0.32 -6.04
C SER A 397 -5.27 1.17 -6.36
N PHE A 398 -6.40 1.84 -6.17
CA PHE A 398 -6.46 3.30 -6.12
C PHE A 398 -6.10 3.77 -4.70
N GLY A 399 -5.22 4.77 -4.57
CA GLY A 399 -4.79 5.32 -3.28
C GLY A 399 -3.70 4.52 -2.54
N TYR A 400 -3.73 3.19 -2.55
CA TYR A 400 -2.77 2.36 -1.79
C TYR A 400 -1.67 1.70 -2.65
N GLY A 401 -1.62 2.00 -3.95
CA GLY A 401 -0.63 1.41 -4.87
C GLY A 401 -0.78 -0.11 -4.89
N THR A 402 0.30 -0.86 -4.63
CA THR A 402 0.30 -2.33 -4.55
C THR A 402 0.07 -2.89 -3.15
N ASN A 403 -0.27 -2.06 -2.17
CA ASN A 403 -0.39 -2.49 -0.76
C ASN A 403 -1.82 -2.26 -0.24
N ASP A 404 -2.82 -2.76 -0.96
CA ASP A 404 -4.20 -2.68 -0.48
C ASP A 404 -4.36 -3.44 0.85
N PRO A 405 -4.83 -2.79 1.93
CA PRO A 405 -4.89 -3.41 3.26
C PRO A 405 -5.82 -4.63 3.31
N ARG A 406 -6.81 -4.72 2.40
CA ARG A 406 -7.73 -5.85 2.34
C ARG A 406 -7.02 -7.14 1.96
N VAL A 407 -5.98 -7.10 1.13
CA VAL A 407 -5.19 -8.29 0.76
C VAL A 407 -4.61 -8.95 2.01
N LYS A 408 -3.99 -8.16 2.89
CA LYS A 408 -3.43 -8.65 4.16
C LYS A 408 -4.52 -9.20 5.08
N LYS A 409 -5.64 -8.47 5.20
CA LYS A 409 -6.77 -8.88 6.05
C LYS A 409 -7.34 -10.24 5.60
N VAL A 410 -7.66 -10.38 4.32
CA VAL A 410 -8.19 -11.63 3.76
C VAL A 410 -7.17 -12.75 3.90
N ARG A 411 -5.89 -12.52 3.58
CA ARG A 411 -4.84 -13.55 3.74
C ARG A 411 -4.66 -14.02 5.18
N ALA A 412 -4.85 -13.15 6.18
CA ALA A 412 -4.69 -13.49 7.60
C ALA A 412 -5.76 -14.47 8.11
N GLU A 413 -6.93 -14.50 7.48
CA GLU A 413 -8.03 -15.41 7.80
C GLU A 413 -7.88 -16.79 7.11
N ARG A 414 -6.84 -16.98 6.29
CA ARG A 414 -6.63 -18.20 5.50
C ARG A 414 -5.53 -19.09 6.05
N ASN A 415 -5.65 -20.39 5.75
CA ASN A 415 -4.59 -21.36 5.98
C ASN A 415 -3.87 -21.68 4.66
N SER A 416 -2.66 -21.16 4.49
CA SER A 416 -1.88 -21.36 3.27
C SER A 416 -1.54 -22.83 2.99
N GLU A 417 -1.48 -23.68 4.02
CA GLU A 417 -1.24 -25.12 3.88
C GLU A 417 -2.40 -25.85 3.18
N GLU A 418 -3.62 -25.34 3.33
CA GLU A 418 -4.80 -25.84 2.62
C GLU A 418 -4.94 -25.26 1.22
N ASP A 419 -4.45 -24.03 1.01
CA ASP A 419 -4.56 -23.34 -0.27
C ASP A 419 -3.51 -23.79 -1.29
N MET A 420 -2.30 -24.16 -0.86
CA MET A 420 -1.22 -24.59 -1.75
C MET A 420 -1.60 -25.74 -2.70
N PRO A 421 -2.23 -26.84 -2.24
CA PRO A 421 -2.74 -27.90 -3.12
C PRO A 421 -3.66 -27.40 -4.24
N ILE A 422 -4.49 -26.40 -3.95
CA ILE A 422 -5.44 -25.80 -4.92
C ILE A 422 -4.67 -24.93 -5.92
N VAL A 423 -3.75 -24.11 -5.43
CA VAL A 423 -2.91 -23.22 -6.25
C VAL A 423 -2.02 -24.01 -7.22
N PHE A 424 -1.40 -25.08 -6.72
CA PHE A 424 -0.45 -25.92 -7.45
C PHE A 424 -1.10 -27.10 -8.20
N GLU A 425 -2.42 -27.28 -8.04
CA GLU A 425 -3.17 -28.41 -8.62
C GLU A 425 -2.49 -29.76 -8.33
N CYS A 426 -2.19 -29.98 -7.05
CA CYS A 426 -1.46 -31.14 -6.56
C CYS A 426 -2.02 -31.65 -5.24
N ASP A 427 -1.74 -32.90 -4.91
CA ASP A 427 -2.03 -33.43 -3.58
C ASP A 427 -1.03 -32.88 -2.54
N LYS A 428 -1.45 -32.75 -1.28
CA LYS A 428 -0.55 -32.33 -0.18
C LYS A 428 0.75 -33.15 -0.11
N GLY A 429 0.67 -34.45 -0.41
CA GLY A 429 1.85 -35.34 -0.43
C GLY A 429 2.83 -35.10 -1.59
N GLN A 430 2.45 -34.30 -2.59
CA GLN A 430 3.30 -33.89 -3.71
C GLN A 430 4.03 -32.57 -3.44
N ILE A 431 3.87 -32.02 -2.23
CA ILE A 431 4.51 -30.79 -1.77
C ILE A 431 5.68 -31.15 -0.84
N ALA A 432 6.91 -31.04 -1.35
CA ALA A 432 8.11 -31.30 -0.57
C ALA A 432 8.51 -30.10 0.31
N ARG A 433 8.97 -30.36 1.53
CA ARG A 433 9.43 -29.32 2.49
C ARG A 433 10.93 -29.30 2.72
N SER A 434 11.59 -30.39 2.35
CA SER A 434 13.04 -30.54 2.40
C SER A 434 13.54 -31.29 1.16
N LEU A 435 14.85 -31.25 0.94
CA LEU A 435 15.49 -31.99 -0.15
C LEU A 435 15.19 -33.50 -0.07
N ALA A 436 15.08 -34.06 1.13
CA ALA A 436 14.79 -35.48 1.36
C ALA A 436 13.35 -35.87 1.02
N ASP A 437 12.43 -34.90 0.99
CA ASP A 437 11.02 -35.14 0.68
C ASP A 437 10.74 -35.17 -0.83
N ILE A 438 11.71 -34.77 -1.66
CA ILE A 438 11.58 -34.77 -3.11
C ILE A 438 11.55 -36.22 -3.63
N LYS A 439 10.49 -36.54 -4.37
CA LYS A 439 10.21 -37.85 -4.96
C LYS A 439 9.82 -37.68 -6.42
N GLY A 440 9.69 -38.80 -7.13
CA GLY A 440 9.33 -38.82 -8.56
C GLY A 440 8.01 -38.12 -8.91
N ASN A 441 7.08 -37.99 -7.96
CA ASN A 441 5.77 -37.35 -8.16
C ASN A 441 5.64 -35.97 -7.48
N THR A 442 6.74 -35.39 -6.97
CA THR A 442 6.74 -34.06 -6.35
C THR A 442 6.42 -33.00 -7.41
N LYS A 443 5.40 -32.17 -7.15
CA LYS A 443 5.01 -31.06 -8.03
C LYS A 443 5.47 -29.70 -7.51
N ALA A 444 5.59 -29.55 -6.18
CA ALA A 444 5.96 -28.31 -5.53
C ALA A 444 7.01 -28.53 -4.44
N TYR A 445 7.90 -27.56 -4.27
CA TYR A 445 8.89 -27.49 -3.21
C TYR A 445 8.76 -26.17 -2.47
N ILE A 446 8.58 -26.25 -1.14
CA ILE A 446 8.48 -25.08 -0.25
C ILE A 446 9.42 -25.30 0.92
N GLY A 447 10.61 -24.70 0.86
CA GLY A 447 11.62 -24.92 1.90
C GLY A 447 12.96 -24.25 1.66
N PRO A 448 13.91 -24.45 2.58
CA PRO A 448 15.22 -23.79 2.54
C PRO A 448 16.12 -24.33 1.41
N LEU A 449 16.83 -23.43 0.73
CA LEU A 449 17.76 -23.81 -0.33
C LEU A 449 19.02 -24.46 0.25
N ALA A 450 19.08 -25.79 0.19
CA ALA A 450 20.24 -26.59 0.53
C ALA A 450 21.09 -26.88 -0.72
N SER A 451 22.36 -27.28 -0.53
CA SER A 451 23.19 -27.73 -1.64
C SER A 451 22.55 -28.93 -2.35
N GLY A 452 22.59 -28.94 -3.69
CA GLY A 452 21.97 -29.97 -4.53
C GLY A 452 20.46 -29.79 -4.78
N ILE A 453 19.82 -28.77 -4.18
CA ILE A 453 18.38 -28.53 -4.37
C ILE A 453 18.01 -28.29 -5.84
N PHE A 454 18.79 -27.49 -6.56
CA PHE A 454 18.51 -27.17 -7.94
C PHE A 454 18.70 -28.37 -8.89
N SER A 455 19.67 -29.25 -8.59
CA SER A 455 19.83 -30.52 -9.30
C SER A 455 18.61 -31.44 -9.07
N ALA A 456 18.09 -31.51 -7.85
CA ALA A 456 16.88 -32.29 -7.55
C ALA A 456 15.64 -31.71 -8.23
N ILE A 457 15.46 -30.38 -8.19
CA ILE A 457 14.39 -29.66 -8.89
C ILE A 457 14.43 -29.96 -10.39
N GLN A 458 15.61 -29.93 -11.01
CA GLN A 458 15.76 -30.23 -12.43
C GLN A 458 15.47 -31.69 -12.74
N LYS A 459 15.99 -32.63 -11.93
CA LYS A 459 15.81 -34.07 -12.12
C LYS A 459 14.35 -34.49 -12.06
N HIS A 460 13.57 -33.86 -11.19
CA HIS A 460 12.16 -34.18 -10.97
C HIS A 460 11.19 -33.20 -11.66
N ASP A 461 11.72 -32.26 -12.45
CA ASP A 461 10.98 -31.18 -13.12
C ASP A 461 9.94 -30.48 -12.23
N ILE A 462 10.38 -30.07 -11.04
CA ILE A 462 9.49 -29.41 -10.06
C ILE A 462 9.13 -28.01 -10.58
N GLU A 463 7.83 -27.77 -10.75
CA GLU A 463 7.30 -26.54 -11.34
C GLU A 463 7.23 -25.39 -10.33
N HIS A 464 6.71 -25.67 -9.12
CA HIS A 464 6.45 -24.65 -8.10
C HIS A 464 7.53 -24.68 -7.02
N ILE A 465 8.33 -23.61 -6.96
CA ILE A 465 9.50 -23.57 -6.07
C ILE A 465 9.41 -22.29 -5.23
N TYR A 466 9.42 -22.43 -3.91
CA TYR A 466 9.35 -21.31 -2.96
C TYR A 466 10.30 -21.54 -1.79
N THR A 467 10.90 -20.47 -1.28
CA THR A 467 11.56 -20.51 0.04
C THR A 467 10.55 -20.44 1.17
N SER A 468 9.41 -19.73 0.98
CA SER A 468 8.31 -19.66 1.94
C SER A 468 7.02 -19.15 1.28
N PHE A 469 6.06 -20.04 0.97
CA PHE A 469 4.84 -19.65 0.24
C PHE A 469 3.94 -18.67 1.04
N PRO A 470 3.35 -17.65 0.38
CA PRO A 470 3.46 -17.33 -1.06
C PRO A 470 4.68 -16.46 -1.42
N GLU A 471 5.42 -15.95 -0.44
CA GLU A 471 6.65 -15.21 -0.65
C GLU A 471 7.82 -16.09 -1.18
N GLY A 472 8.92 -15.47 -1.60
CA GLY A 472 10.14 -16.22 -1.95
C GLY A 472 10.00 -17.19 -3.11
N ARG A 473 9.08 -16.90 -4.05
CA ARG A 473 8.92 -17.65 -5.29
C ARG A 473 10.21 -17.61 -6.10
N ILE A 474 10.68 -18.79 -6.50
CA ILE A 474 11.86 -18.94 -7.35
C ILE A 474 11.40 -19.09 -8.79
N GLY A 475 11.68 -18.07 -9.60
CA GLY A 475 11.32 -18.09 -11.00
C GLY A 475 12.31 -18.92 -11.82
N ARG A 476 11.82 -19.82 -12.68
CA ARG A 476 12.63 -20.44 -13.73
C ARG A 476 12.15 -19.98 -15.11
N ARG A 477 13.09 -19.75 -16.02
CA ARG A 477 12.80 -19.47 -17.42
C ARG A 477 13.95 -19.92 -18.29
N THR A 478 13.65 -20.48 -19.46
CA THR A 478 14.69 -20.80 -20.45
C THR A 478 14.77 -19.68 -21.49
N ILE A 479 15.98 -19.27 -21.83
CA ILE A 479 16.25 -18.39 -22.98
C ILE A 479 17.23 -19.09 -23.93
N LYS A 480 17.25 -18.68 -25.19
CA LYS A 480 18.29 -19.08 -26.14
C LYS A 480 19.49 -18.12 -26.08
N GLY A 481 20.69 -18.64 -25.85
CA GLY A 481 21.97 -17.93 -26.01
C GLY A 481 22.77 -18.50 -27.19
N GLY A 482 23.81 -17.79 -27.64
CA GLY A 482 24.69 -18.24 -28.73
C GLY A 482 24.03 -18.34 -30.11
N THR A 483 22.83 -17.80 -30.29
CA THR A 483 22.08 -17.84 -31.55
C THR A 483 22.39 -16.68 -32.49
N LEU A 484 23.05 -15.63 -31.98
CA LEU A 484 23.39 -14.41 -32.69
C LEU A 484 24.86 -14.10 -32.42
N SER A 485 25.59 -13.57 -33.42
CA SER A 485 26.88 -12.97 -33.11
C SER A 485 26.72 -11.68 -32.31
N GLU A 486 27.81 -11.19 -31.74
CA GLU A 486 27.85 -9.89 -31.05
C GLU A 486 27.22 -8.78 -31.89
N GLU A 487 27.54 -8.69 -33.18
CA GLU A 487 27.07 -7.64 -34.08
C GLU A 487 25.57 -7.80 -34.43
N GLU A 488 25.08 -9.03 -34.63
CA GLU A 488 23.66 -9.23 -34.85
C GLU A 488 22.83 -8.92 -33.61
N LEU A 489 23.31 -9.28 -32.42
CA LEU A 489 22.62 -9.01 -31.16
C LEU A 489 22.52 -7.51 -30.89
N LYS A 490 23.61 -6.76 -31.09
CA LYS A 490 23.62 -5.29 -31.03
C LYS A 490 22.59 -4.70 -31.98
N ARG A 491 22.65 -5.08 -33.26
CA ARG A 491 21.73 -4.58 -34.28
C ARG A 491 20.26 -4.85 -33.93
N GLN A 492 19.94 -6.02 -33.39
CA GLN A 492 18.56 -6.34 -32.98
C GLN A 492 18.09 -5.50 -31.79
N ILE A 493 18.96 -5.26 -30.81
CA ILE A 493 18.67 -4.39 -29.66
C ILE A 493 18.43 -2.95 -30.12
N GLU A 494 19.30 -2.41 -30.97
CA GLU A 494 19.15 -1.06 -31.52
C GLU A 494 17.89 -0.93 -32.37
N GLN A 495 17.60 -1.93 -33.21
CA GLN A 495 16.39 -1.97 -34.00
C GLN A 495 15.14 -2.00 -33.10
N ALA A 496 15.12 -2.86 -32.08
CA ALA A 496 14.01 -2.93 -31.13
C ALA A 496 13.83 -1.61 -30.35
N ASN A 497 14.92 -0.92 -30.03
CA ASN A 497 14.90 0.41 -29.43
C ASN A 497 14.35 1.47 -30.39
N HIS A 498 14.77 1.46 -31.66
CA HIS A 498 14.27 2.36 -32.70
C HIS A 498 12.78 2.16 -32.98
N GLU A 499 12.32 0.90 -32.98
CA GLU A 499 10.92 0.51 -33.12
C GLU A 499 10.09 0.74 -31.83
N LYS A 500 10.70 1.29 -30.77
CA LYS A 500 10.09 1.55 -29.46
C LYS A 500 9.48 0.30 -28.80
N LYS A 501 10.02 -0.88 -29.09
CA LYS A 501 9.63 -2.14 -28.44
C LYS A 501 10.32 -2.30 -27.08
N ILE A 502 11.51 -1.74 -26.96
CA ILE A 502 12.30 -1.67 -25.72
C ILE A 502 12.95 -0.28 -25.65
N ASN A 503 13.52 0.04 -24.50
CA ASN A 503 14.46 1.12 -24.33
C ASN A 503 15.83 0.56 -23.90
N ILE A 504 16.93 1.23 -24.25
CA ILE A 504 18.27 0.90 -23.77
C ILE A 504 18.95 2.15 -23.19
N SER A 505 19.62 2.02 -22.03
CA SER A 505 20.43 3.12 -21.50
C SER A 505 21.75 3.25 -22.24
N GLN A 506 22.30 4.47 -22.27
CA GLN A 506 23.61 4.74 -22.87
C GLN A 506 24.73 3.84 -22.31
N TRP A 507 24.70 3.55 -20.99
CA TRP A 507 25.69 2.68 -20.34
C TRP A 507 25.53 1.21 -20.74
N ALA A 508 24.29 0.72 -20.91
CA ALA A 508 24.05 -0.63 -21.40
C ALA A 508 24.52 -0.78 -22.85
N LEU A 509 24.33 0.26 -23.66
CA LEU A 509 24.84 0.31 -25.02
C LEU A 509 26.38 0.29 -25.04
N SER A 510 27.05 1.09 -24.18
CA SER A 510 28.52 1.06 -24.12
C SER A 510 29.09 -0.29 -23.67
N MET A 511 28.40 -0.98 -22.75
CA MET A 511 28.77 -2.35 -22.34
C MET A 511 28.68 -3.34 -23.51
N LEU A 512 27.71 -3.17 -24.42
CA LEU A 512 27.60 -3.99 -25.63
C LEU A 512 28.72 -3.69 -26.63
N GLU A 513 29.04 -2.42 -26.83
CA GLU A 513 30.04 -1.97 -27.82
C GLU A 513 31.47 -2.43 -27.49
N GLY A 514 31.75 -2.81 -26.24
CA GLY A 514 33.07 -3.28 -25.82
C GLY A 514 34.10 -2.16 -25.70
N ASN A 515 33.65 -0.91 -25.55
CA ASN A 515 34.48 0.27 -25.30
C ASN A 515 34.84 0.39 -23.80
N ASP A 516 34.99 -0.74 -23.11
CA ASP A 516 35.25 -0.76 -21.68
C ASP A 516 36.70 -0.28 -21.41
N ILE A 517 36.90 0.42 -20.29
CA ILE A 517 38.19 1.07 -19.99
C ILE A 517 39.31 0.03 -19.73
N GLU A 518 38.95 -1.23 -19.44
CA GLU A 518 39.89 -2.32 -19.10
C GLU A 518 40.10 -3.38 -20.21
N GLY A 519 39.43 -3.27 -21.36
CA GLY A 519 39.58 -4.22 -22.47
C GLY A 519 38.88 -5.58 -22.28
N LYS A 520 37.96 -5.72 -21.31
CA LYS A 520 37.08 -6.89 -21.19
C LYS A 520 35.90 -6.74 -22.16
N LYS A 521 36.00 -7.47 -23.26
CA LYS A 521 35.00 -7.42 -24.33
C LYS A 521 33.73 -8.21 -23.98
N PHE A 522 32.57 -7.62 -24.21
CA PHE A 522 31.31 -8.35 -24.33
C PHE A 522 31.44 -9.44 -25.40
N ALA A 523 30.98 -10.65 -25.09
CA ALA A 523 30.99 -11.78 -26.01
C ALA A 523 29.71 -12.61 -25.89
N THR A 524 29.28 -13.15 -27.02
CA THR A 524 28.21 -14.16 -27.11
C THR A 524 28.80 -15.57 -26.98
N LEU A 525 27.99 -16.56 -26.60
CA LEU A 525 28.41 -17.96 -26.64
C LEU A 525 28.74 -18.37 -28.08
N GLU A 526 29.75 -19.22 -28.24
CA GLU A 526 30.18 -19.73 -29.56
C GLU A 526 29.17 -20.70 -30.19
N GLN A 527 28.38 -21.38 -29.35
CA GLN A 527 27.41 -22.38 -29.78
C GLN A 527 26.05 -22.07 -29.17
N PRO A 528 24.95 -22.26 -29.91
CA PRO A 528 23.60 -22.10 -29.39
C PRO A 528 23.35 -22.97 -28.16
N GLU A 529 22.72 -22.39 -27.14
CA GLU A 529 22.42 -23.08 -25.90
C GLU A 529 21.07 -22.64 -25.32
N ASP A 530 20.34 -23.60 -24.74
CA ASP A 530 19.26 -23.32 -23.78
C ASP A 530 19.84 -22.95 -22.41
N ILE A 531 19.79 -21.66 -22.08
CA ILE A 531 20.20 -21.15 -20.78
C ILE A 531 18.98 -21.16 -19.85
N VAL A 532 18.98 -22.06 -18.87
CA VAL A 532 17.95 -22.11 -17.83
C VAL A 532 18.29 -21.07 -16.76
N LEU A 533 17.49 -20.01 -16.69
CA LEU A 533 17.61 -18.92 -15.75
C LEU A 533 16.86 -19.22 -14.46
N VAL A 534 17.47 -18.89 -13.33
CA VAL A 534 16.91 -18.98 -11.99
C VAL A 534 16.91 -17.59 -11.36
N ARG A 535 15.72 -17.08 -11.02
CA ARG A 535 15.53 -15.80 -10.35
C ARG A 535 15.38 -16.00 -8.86
N LEU A 536 16.19 -15.28 -8.08
CA LEU A 536 16.19 -15.29 -6.62
C LEU A 536 16.33 -13.87 -6.08
N SER A 537 15.71 -13.59 -4.94
CA SER A 537 16.06 -12.41 -4.16
C SER A 537 17.29 -12.68 -3.28
N VAL A 538 17.96 -11.61 -2.82
CA VAL A 538 19.11 -11.73 -1.90
C VAL A 538 18.71 -12.39 -0.58
N LYS A 539 17.50 -12.14 -0.08
CA LYS A 539 16.96 -12.85 1.08
C LYS A 539 16.71 -14.33 0.82
N ASP A 540 16.31 -14.74 -0.40
CA ASP A 540 16.13 -16.16 -0.75
C ASP A 540 17.45 -16.93 -0.70
N LEU A 541 18.56 -16.24 -0.98
CA LEU A 541 19.91 -16.78 -0.81
C LEU A 541 20.35 -16.90 0.67
N GLY A 542 19.52 -16.45 1.62
CA GLY A 542 19.80 -16.51 3.05
C GLY A 542 20.38 -15.22 3.64
N PHE A 543 20.26 -14.09 2.95
CA PHE A 543 20.78 -12.79 3.40
C PHE A 543 19.64 -11.78 3.70
N PRO A 544 18.95 -11.89 4.84
CA PRO A 544 17.77 -11.07 5.17
C PRO A 544 18.08 -9.57 5.38
N TYR A 545 19.37 -9.23 5.52
CA TYR A 545 19.85 -7.84 5.68
C TYR A 545 20.70 -7.35 4.51
N GLY A 546 20.74 -8.12 3.41
CA GLY A 546 21.56 -7.80 2.25
C GLY A 546 22.99 -8.34 2.34
N ALA A 547 23.65 -8.44 1.19
CA ALA A 547 24.97 -9.05 1.03
C ALA A 547 25.78 -8.37 -0.07
N THR A 548 27.09 -8.56 -0.03
CA THR A 548 27.99 -8.17 -1.12
C THR A 548 27.79 -9.09 -2.33
N THR A 549 28.21 -8.63 -3.51
CA THR A 549 28.16 -9.43 -4.74
C THR A 549 28.91 -10.76 -4.60
N GLN A 550 30.09 -10.74 -3.95
CA GLN A 550 30.89 -11.95 -3.77
C GLN A 550 30.18 -12.97 -2.89
N GLU A 551 29.64 -12.55 -1.74
CA GLU A 551 28.86 -13.43 -0.85
C GLU A 551 27.66 -14.05 -1.58
N ILE A 552 27.00 -13.28 -2.44
CA ILE A 552 25.88 -13.74 -3.26
C ILE A 552 26.34 -14.77 -4.29
N TYR A 553 27.46 -14.52 -4.97
CA TYR A 553 28.00 -15.42 -6.00
C TYR A 553 28.49 -16.73 -5.40
N ASP A 554 29.23 -16.67 -4.28
CA ASP A 554 29.69 -17.85 -3.53
C ASP A 554 28.50 -18.71 -3.07
N LYS A 555 27.44 -18.05 -2.59
CA LYS A 555 26.22 -18.74 -2.15
C LYS A 555 25.48 -19.37 -3.33
N ALA A 556 25.38 -18.67 -4.47
CA ALA A 556 24.77 -19.21 -5.68
C ALA A 556 25.53 -20.45 -6.17
N GLU A 557 26.87 -20.39 -6.20
CA GLU A 557 27.71 -21.53 -6.57
C GLU A 557 27.51 -22.73 -5.63
N PHE A 558 27.47 -22.50 -4.32
CA PHE A 558 27.21 -23.54 -3.33
C PHE A 558 25.86 -24.27 -3.55
N LEU A 559 24.87 -23.56 -4.10
CA LEU A 559 23.56 -24.10 -4.42
C LEU A 559 23.50 -24.82 -5.78
N GLY A 560 24.56 -24.75 -6.59
CA GLY A 560 24.61 -25.31 -7.94
C GLY A 560 24.13 -24.36 -9.04
N LEU A 561 24.22 -23.06 -8.79
CA LEU A 561 24.00 -22.01 -9.79
C LEU A 561 25.32 -21.46 -10.30
N GLU A 562 25.28 -20.80 -11.45
CA GLU A 562 26.45 -20.23 -12.13
C GLU A 562 26.16 -18.80 -12.57
N LEU A 563 27.23 -18.05 -12.82
CA LEU A 563 27.12 -16.75 -13.46
C LEU A 563 26.65 -16.92 -14.91
N CYS A 564 25.76 -16.02 -15.30
CA CYS A 564 25.25 -15.91 -16.65
C CYS A 564 26.34 -15.39 -17.60
N PRO A 565 26.40 -15.90 -18.85
CA PRO A 565 27.12 -15.23 -19.94
C PRO A 565 26.60 -13.81 -20.13
N ALA A 566 27.47 -12.88 -20.54
CA ALA A 566 27.11 -11.46 -20.67
C ALA A 566 25.94 -11.23 -21.64
N GLU A 567 25.83 -12.00 -22.71
CA GLU A 567 24.72 -11.92 -23.66
C GLU A 567 23.33 -12.21 -23.05
N THR A 568 23.27 -12.81 -21.86
CA THR A 568 22.03 -13.16 -21.18
C THR A 568 21.14 -11.95 -20.99
N GLY A 569 21.68 -10.79 -20.60
CA GLY A 569 20.87 -9.57 -20.41
C GLY A 569 20.17 -9.11 -21.70
N PRO A 570 20.92 -8.81 -22.77
CA PRO A 570 20.36 -8.43 -24.06
C PRO A 570 19.42 -9.49 -24.66
N GLN A 571 19.81 -10.77 -24.66
CA GLN A 571 18.98 -11.88 -25.16
C GLN A 571 17.67 -11.98 -24.37
N TYR A 572 17.76 -11.93 -23.04
CA TYR A 572 16.59 -12.00 -22.18
C TYR A 572 15.68 -10.80 -22.43
N ARG A 573 16.23 -9.60 -22.67
CA ARG A 573 15.40 -8.43 -22.98
C ARG A 573 14.59 -8.62 -24.25
N LEU A 574 15.19 -9.12 -25.33
CA LEU A 574 14.52 -9.37 -26.61
C LEU A 574 13.44 -10.45 -26.50
N GLN A 575 13.71 -11.50 -25.70
CA GLN A 575 12.81 -12.65 -25.56
C GLN A 575 11.71 -12.42 -24.51
N TYR A 576 11.91 -11.53 -23.54
CA TYR A 576 10.97 -11.27 -22.45
C TYR A 576 10.07 -10.06 -22.74
N THR A 577 9.08 -10.27 -23.60
CA THR A 577 8.15 -9.23 -24.07
C THR A 577 7.06 -8.88 -23.07
N ASN A 578 6.69 -9.82 -22.19
CA ASN A 578 5.60 -9.67 -21.22
C ASN A 578 6.12 -9.45 -19.78
N GLN A 579 7.16 -8.64 -19.61
CA GLN A 579 7.66 -8.30 -18.28
C GLN A 579 6.61 -7.54 -17.47
N PRO A 580 6.27 -7.91 -16.22
CA PRO A 580 5.38 -7.14 -15.37
C PRO A 580 5.89 -5.71 -15.13
N MET A 581 4.98 -4.75 -15.06
CA MET A 581 5.31 -3.37 -14.67
C MET A 581 5.84 -3.34 -13.22
N GLY A 582 6.87 -2.55 -12.98
CA GLY A 582 7.57 -2.48 -11.69
C GLY A 582 8.58 -3.62 -11.45
N GLU A 583 8.71 -4.59 -12.36
CA GLU A 583 9.70 -5.66 -12.20
C GLU A 583 11.09 -5.19 -12.58
N TYR A 584 12.07 -5.49 -11.72
CA TYR A 584 13.49 -5.27 -11.96
C TYR A 584 14.28 -6.55 -11.71
N LEU A 585 15.19 -6.87 -12.63
CA LEU A 585 16.01 -8.07 -12.62
C LEU A 585 17.45 -7.70 -12.93
N CYS A 586 18.40 -8.06 -12.07
CA CYS A 586 19.82 -7.93 -12.36
C CYS A 586 20.40 -9.26 -12.82
N ILE A 587 21.17 -9.26 -13.90
CA ILE A 587 21.83 -10.47 -14.39
C ILE A 587 23.07 -10.70 -13.55
N ALA A 588 23.16 -11.85 -12.87
CA ALA A 588 24.36 -12.25 -12.15
C ALA A 588 25.39 -12.72 -13.17
N MET A 589 26.23 -11.81 -13.63
CA MET A 589 27.29 -12.04 -14.62
C MET A 589 28.61 -11.47 -14.14
N ASN A 590 29.69 -11.82 -14.84
CA ASN A 590 30.94 -11.09 -14.71
C ASN A 590 30.73 -9.63 -15.11
N GLN A 591 31.33 -8.72 -14.33
CA GLN A 591 31.18 -7.28 -14.55
C GLN A 591 31.89 -6.85 -15.84
N ILE A 592 31.25 -5.93 -16.55
CA ILE A 592 31.81 -5.20 -17.70
C ILE A 592 31.83 -3.73 -17.30
N PHE A 593 32.92 -3.02 -17.60
CA PHE A 593 33.00 -1.61 -17.30
C PHE A 593 32.16 -0.80 -18.29
N ASP A 594 31.34 0.11 -17.80
CA ASP A 594 30.62 1.07 -18.65
C ASP A 594 31.53 2.23 -19.09
N SER A 595 30.98 3.14 -19.91
CA SER A 595 31.70 4.31 -20.42
C SER A 595 32.27 5.23 -19.33
N ASP A 596 31.74 5.17 -18.11
CA ASP A 596 32.18 5.99 -16.98
C ASP A 596 33.23 5.25 -16.11
N GLY A 597 33.63 4.05 -16.51
CA GLY A 597 34.59 3.23 -15.79
C GLY A 597 34.01 2.57 -14.54
N HIS A 598 32.70 2.36 -14.50
CA HIS A 598 32.07 1.65 -13.39
C HIS A 598 31.88 0.17 -13.74
N PRO A 599 32.26 -0.76 -12.84
CA PRO A 599 31.99 -2.18 -13.05
C PRO A 599 30.49 -2.41 -12.95
N SER A 600 29.89 -2.86 -14.05
CA SER A 600 28.44 -2.95 -14.20
C SER A 600 27.99 -4.33 -14.68
N VAL A 601 26.74 -4.68 -14.38
CA VAL A 601 26.04 -5.85 -14.91
C VAL A 601 24.80 -5.39 -15.68
N PHE A 602 24.30 -6.21 -16.61
CA PHE A 602 23.03 -5.90 -17.27
C PHE A 602 21.86 -6.03 -16.28
N SER A 603 20.87 -5.17 -16.43
CA SER A 603 19.60 -5.27 -15.72
C SER A 603 18.41 -4.99 -16.62
N LEU A 604 17.31 -5.69 -16.38
CA LEU A 604 16.03 -5.50 -17.07
C LEU A 604 15.08 -4.81 -16.10
N GLY A 605 14.43 -3.75 -16.54
CA GLY A 605 13.45 -3.02 -15.74
C GLY A 605 12.21 -2.68 -16.55
N ARG A 606 11.05 -2.58 -15.90
CA ARG A 606 9.85 -2.00 -16.52
C ARG A 606 9.24 -0.94 -15.59
N PRO A 607 9.85 0.25 -15.45
CA PRO A 607 9.38 1.29 -14.53
C PRO A 607 7.95 1.77 -14.83
N ALA A 608 7.54 1.74 -16.11
CA ALA A 608 6.25 2.21 -16.57
C ALA A 608 5.74 1.33 -17.73
N VAL A 609 5.20 1.91 -18.79
CA VAL A 609 4.64 1.16 -19.93
C VAL A 609 5.72 0.36 -20.67
N ASP A 610 6.91 0.94 -20.86
CA ASP A 610 7.92 0.35 -21.74
C ASP A 610 9.02 -0.40 -20.97
N PRO A 611 9.49 -1.55 -21.49
CA PRO A 611 10.59 -2.30 -20.90
C PRO A 611 11.96 -1.69 -21.26
N TRP A 612 12.92 -1.81 -20.35
CA TRP A 612 14.27 -1.27 -20.48
C TRP A 612 15.34 -2.36 -20.32
N LEU A 613 16.47 -2.13 -21.00
CA LEU A 613 17.77 -2.73 -20.71
C LEU A 613 18.70 -1.65 -20.16
N HIS A 614 19.23 -1.88 -18.96
CA HIS A 614 20.06 -0.95 -18.22
C HIS A 614 21.41 -1.58 -17.86
N ALA A 615 22.37 -0.71 -17.51
CA ALA A 615 23.57 -1.07 -16.77
C ALA A 615 23.31 -0.80 -15.29
N TYR A 616 23.65 -1.75 -14.43
CA TYR A 616 23.56 -1.60 -12.98
C TYR A 616 24.97 -1.68 -12.40
N ILE A 617 25.38 -0.63 -11.70
CA ILE A 617 26.73 -0.52 -11.13
C ILE A 617 26.86 -1.48 -9.95
N VAL A 618 27.88 -2.31 -9.98
CA VAL A 618 28.19 -3.31 -8.95
C VAL A 618 29.65 -3.13 -8.54
N ARG A 619 29.91 -2.27 -7.56
CA ARG A 619 31.28 -2.15 -7.02
C ARG A 619 31.60 -3.30 -6.07
N PRO A 620 32.88 -3.64 -5.85
CA PRO A 620 33.26 -4.69 -4.90
C PRO A 620 32.72 -4.46 -3.47
N ASP A 621 32.55 -3.21 -3.06
CA ASP A 621 31.98 -2.80 -1.77
C ASP A 621 30.45 -2.58 -1.79
N SER A 622 29.81 -2.72 -2.96
CA SER A 622 28.36 -2.57 -3.09
C SER A 622 27.63 -3.70 -2.39
N ARG A 623 26.66 -3.33 -1.55
CA ARG A 623 25.75 -4.27 -0.90
C ARG A 623 24.39 -4.22 -1.59
N TRP A 624 23.87 -5.39 -1.90
CA TRP A 624 22.53 -5.56 -2.42
C TRP A 624 21.51 -5.54 -1.30
N LEU A 625 20.32 -5.02 -1.58
CA LEU A 625 19.20 -5.03 -0.65
C LEU A 625 18.60 -6.44 -0.57
N PRO A 626 17.97 -6.83 0.56
CA PRO A 626 17.35 -8.15 0.72
C PRO A 626 16.38 -8.52 -0.42
N ASP A 627 15.61 -7.55 -0.92
CA ASP A 627 14.59 -7.78 -1.96
C ASP A 627 15.13 -7.63 -3.40
N SER A 628 16.42 -7.30 -3.57
CA SER A 628 17.04 -7.22 -4.90
C SER A 628 16.95 -8.56 -5.62
N SER A 629 16.37 -8.59 -6.82
CA SER A 629 16.22 -9.80 -7.64
C SER A 629 17.42 -9.99 -8.56
N LEU A 630 18.13 -11.11 -8.40
CA LEU A 630 19.21 -11.53 -9.27
C LEU A 630 18.80 -12.76 -10.11
N VAL A 631 19.36 -12.83 -11.31
CA VAL A 631 19.12 -13.92 -12.27
C VAL A 631 20.43 -14.64 -12.52
N PHE A 632 20.46 -15.92 -12.15
CA PHE A 632 21.58 -16.83 -12.34
C PHE A 632 21.29 -17.84 -13.43
N ARG A 633 22.33 -18.49 -13.93
CA ARG A 633 22.22 -19.67 -14.78
C ARG A 633 22.19 -20.91 -13.90
N LEU A 634 21.32 -21.86 -14.22
CA LEU A 634 21.34 -23.19 -13.63
C LEU A 634 22.51 -24.00 -14.22
N ARG A 635 23.35 -24.60 -13.37
CA ARG A 635 24.44 -25.47 -13.81
C ARG A 635 23.89 -26.64 -14.64
N LYS A 636 24.50 -26.92 -15.79
CA LYS A 636 24.15 -28.12 -16.57
C LYS A 636 24.52 -29.37 -15.77
N ASN A 637 23.60 -30.32 -15.69
CA ASN A 637 23.95 -31.67 -15.28
C ASN A 637 24.86 -32.25 -16.37
N VAL A 638 26.14 -32.45 -16.07
CA VAL A 638 27.00 -33.29 -16.89
C VAL A 638 26.52 -34.72 -16.62
N GLU A 639 25.89 -35.36 -17.61
CA GLU A 639 25.61 -36.78 -17.54
C GLU A 639 26.95 -37.51 -17.34
N SER A 640 27.11 -38.12 -16.17
CA SER A 640 28.25 -38.99 -15.82
C SER A 640 28.03 -40.39 -16.35
#